data_AF-K7FP74-F1
#
_entry.id   AF-K7FP74-F1
#
_cell.length_a   1.000
_cell.length_b   1.000
_cell.length_c   1.000
_cell.angle_alpha   90.00
_cell.angle_beta   90.00
_cell.angle_gamma   90.00
#
_symmetry.space_group_name_H-M   'P 1'
#
loop_
_entity.id
_entity.type
_entity.pdbx_description
1 polymer ?
#
loop_
_entity_poly.entity_id
_entity_poly.type
_entity_poly.pdbx_seq_one_letter_code
_entity_poly.pdbx_strand_id
1 'polypeptide(L)'
;FIFTVCNFMSHEKCLKHVRIPCSCIAPSLVRVPVAHCFGPPGHYKRKFCTVCRKQLESPAYRCEVCELHVHADCLPFACSDCRQCHQHGHQDHDTYHHHWREGILSSSARCEVCKKTCGSSEVLSGMRCEWCGILAHASCYIIVPPECTFGRLRDMILPPNCVRLVSRNFSKMHCFRISESLQTEPDEDEDVDGLTQASVKDAQISTESSKQTLKIFDGNDAVKRNQFRLISVARIAKSEEVVEAALRAYYINDDQQHYELQTFTQQTLFSDDVINRNNGAEETSSGPVFREAVPEAWIIRAKSREQEVLRIYPGWLKVGMAYISLVINKESTTETVIKEVLPLLGRQMESPQNFKLVEVLMGSKQVQRMVLDNQEKILGRLRDIRKTSIRQMNQTRFYMVENNKSVVRVRLFVGGLPPQLSAEEYTNILKEELAIKTNLLSVSHVYAVQGAVVLEISCFSEAERIYMLAKDTMINDKQLTATVLPEVLHSKLPQVCCPLLVFVNPKSGGLKGRDLLYSFRKLLNPHQVFELTNGGPLPGFHTFSQVPRFRVLVCGGDGTVGWVLGALEEIRYKLVCSEPSVAILPLGTGNDLGRVLRWGAGYSGEDPYSILVSVDEADHVFMDRWTILLDAQEVVESAENVILEPEPPKIVQMNNYCGLGIDAELSLGFHHAREEEPGKFNSRFHNKGVYVKVGLQKISHTRNLHKDIKLQVDQHEIELPSIEGLIFINIPSWGSGADLWGSDNDNRFEKPRMDDGLLEVVGVTGVVHMGQVQGGLRSGIRIAQGSYFRVTLLKPIPVQVDGEPWIQPPGQIIISAAGPKVCMLKKSKQKQKKTGSLKETRTENVSVSEAGH
;
A
#
# COMPACT_ATOMS: atom_id res chain seq x y z
N PHE A 1 -31.98 16.12 -18.02
CA PHE A 1 -32.70 15.19 -17.13
C PHE A 1 -31.83 14.85 -15.94
N ILE A 2 -32.42 14.92 -14.74
CA ILE A 2 -31.82 14.38 -13.52
C ILE A 2 -32.51 13.04 -13.28
N PHE A 3 -31.74 11.95 -13.26
CA PHE A 3 -32.28 10.68 -12.77
C PHE A 3 -32.46 10.84 -11.26
N THR A 4 -33.71 10.97 -10.82
CA THR A 4 -34.08 11.42 -9.45
C THR A 4 -33.54 10.49 -8.35
N VAL A 5 -33.26 9.23 -8.67
CA VAL A 5 -32.71 8.23 -7.72
C VAL A 5 -31.19 8.38 -7.52
N CYS A 6 -30.43 8.79 -8.53
CA CYS A 6 -28.96 8.76 -8.49
C CYS A 6 -28.29 10.10 -8.84
N ASN A 7 -29.05 11.20 -8.91
CA ASN A 7 -28.56 12.54 -9.27
C ASN A 7 -27.74 12.57 -10.57
N PHE A 8 -28.02 11.65 -11.50
CA PHE A 8 -27.31 11.59 -12.76
C PHE A 8 -27.79 12.73 -13.66
N MET A 9 -26.91 13.69 -13.96
CA MET A 9 -27.20 14.82 -14.84
C MET A 9 -26.70 14.54 -16.25
N SER A 10 -27.62 14.55 -17.22
CA SER A 10 -27.26 14.55 -18.64
C SER A 10 -28.20 15.45 -19.43
N HIS A 11 -27.65 16.12 -20.45
CA HIS A 11 -28.45 16.79 -21.45
C HIS A 11 -29.36 15.78 -22.15
N GLU A 12 -30.57 16.19 -22.49
CA GLU A 12 -31.58 15.30 -23.10
C GLU A 12 -31.08 14.65 -24.40
N LYS A 13 -30.38 15.42 -25.24
CA LYS A 13 -29.72 14.93 -26.46
C LYS A 13 -28.57 13.94 -26.19
N CYS A 14 -28.01 13.96 -24.98
CA CYS A 14 -26.88 13.13 -24.56
C CYS A 14 -27.31 11.86 -23.78
N LEU A 15 -28.59 11.69 -23.44
CA LEU A 15 -29.11 10.50 -22.72
C LEU A 15 -28.74 9.19 -23.41
N LYS A 16 -28.80 9.14 -24.74
CA LYS A 16 -28.43 7.94 -25.54
C LYS A 16 -26.93 7.57 -25.46
N HIS A 17 -26.09 8.47 -24.93
CA HIS A 17 -24.64 8.29 -24.81
C HIS A 17 -24.20 7.95 -23.37
N VAL A 18 -25.13 7.88 -22.42
CA VAL A 18 -24.85 7.53 -21.02
C VAL A 18 -24.53 6.04 -20.94
N ARG A 19 -23.28 5.72 -20.62
CA ARG A 19 -22.78 4.33 -20.51
C ARG A 19 -22.37 3.92 -19.10
N ILE A 20 -22.39 4.87 -18.15
CA ILE A 20 -21.89 4.64 -16.80
C ILE A 20 -23.04 4.18 -15.92
N PRO A 21 -22.93 3.00 -15.27
CA PRO A 21 -23.97 2.54 -14.37
C PRO A 21 -24.00 3.39 -13.11
N CYS A 22 -25.20 3.79 -12.70
CA CYS A 22 -25.39 4.48 -11.44
C CYS A 22 -25.25 3.52 -10.25
N SER A 23 -25.12 4.06 -9.03
CA SER A 23 -24.96 3.26 -7.80
C SER A 23 -26.10 2.27 -7.53
N CYS A 24 -27.29 2.48 -8.11
CA CYS A 24 -28.42 1.55 -7.99
C CYS A 24 -28.25 0.27 -8.82
N ILE A 25 -27.57 0.36 -9.98
CA ILE A 25 -27.43 -0.75 -10.94
C ILE A 25 -26.00 -1.33 -10.91
N ALA A 26 -24.99 -0.52 -10.57
CA ALA A 26 -23.60 -0.93 -10.52
C ALA A 26 -23.37 -2.23 -9.72
N PRO A 27 -24.00 -2.45 -8.54
CA PRO A 27 -23.89 -3.70 -7.80
C PRO A 27 -24.36 -4.94 -8.57
N SER A 28 -25.23 -4.82 -9.58
CA SER A 28 -25.65 -5.96 -10.43
C SER A 28 -24.68 -6.24 -11.58
N LEU A 29 -23.79 -5.29 -11.91
CA LEU A 29 -22.86 -5.38 -13.05
C LEU A 29 -21.43 -5.77 -12.66
N VAL A 30 -21.07 -5.69 -11.38
CA VAL A 30 -19.80 -6.23 -10.87
C VAL A 30 -19.67 -7.69 -11.33
N ARG A 31 -18.49 -8.16 -11.71
CA ARG A 31 -18.30 -9.60 -12.02
C ARG A 31 -17.58 -10.30 -10.88
N VAL A 32 -16.49 -9.68 -10.43
CA VAL A 32 -15.71 -10.13 -9.30
C VAL A 32 -15.83 -9.09 -8.20
N PRO A 33 -16.50 -9.41 -7.08
CA PRO A 33 -16.64 -8.47 -5.98
C PRO A 33 -15.33 -8.36 -5.23
N VAL A 34 -14.83 -7.13 -5.15
CA VAL A 34 -13.53 -6.78 -4.61
C VAL A 34 -13.68 -5.54 -3.72
N ALA A 35 -13.45 -5.72 -2.42
CA ALA A 35 -13.52 -4.62 -1.46
C ALA A 35 -12.47 -3.53 -1.72
N HIS A 36 -12.82 -2.30 -1.33
CA HIS A 36 -11.94 -1.14 -1.32
C HIS A 36 -11.11 -1.10 -0.04
N CYS A 37 -10.01 -0.33 -0.10
CA CYS A 37 -9.05 -0.16 0.99
C CYS A 37 -9.14 1.29 1.46
N PHE A 38 -10.20 1.63 2.20
CA PHE A 38 -10.43 3.01 2.63
C PHE A 38 -9.55 3.33 3.84
N GLY A 39 -8.64 4.29 3.67
CA GLY A 39 -7.88 4.88 4.76
C GLY A 39 -8.74 5.85 5.60
N PRO A 40 -8.14 6.57 6.56
CA PRO A 40 -8.84 7.58 7.35
C PRO A 40 -9.44 8.69 6.47
N PRO A 41 -10.53 9.34 6.93
CA PRO A 41 -11.15 10.42 6.17
C PRO A 41 -10.18 11.60 6.02
N GLY A 42 -10.24 12.26 4.86
CA GLY A 42 -9.36 13.38 4.54
C GLY A 42 -10.04 14.43 3.68
N HIS A 43 -9.43 15.61 3.59
CA HIS A 43 -9.91 16.72 2.78
C HIS A 43 -9.37 16.62 1.35
N TYR A 44 -10.27 16.42 0.38
CA TYR A 44 -9.91 16.21 -1.03
C TYR A 44 -10.50 17.31 -1.91
N LYS A 45 -9.84 18.47 -1.96
CA LYS A 45 -10.30 19.62 -2.76
C LYS A 45 -10.38 19.27 -4.25
N ARG A 46 -11.41 19.79 -4.93
CA ARG A 46 -11.67 19.57 -6.38
C ARG A 46 -11.80 18.09 -6.77
N LYS A 47 -12.21 17.25 -5.82
CA LYS A 47 -12.54 15.84 -6.04
C LYS A 47 -14.05 15.64 -5.91
N PHE A 48 -14.57 14.58 -6.50
CA PHE A 48 -15.99 14.27 -6.53
C PHE A 48 -16.25 12.91 -5.90
N CYS A 49 -17.37 12.78 -5.20
CA CYS A 49 -17.84 11.51 -4.69
C CYS A 49 -18.32 10.64 -5.86
N THR A 50 -17.84 9.40 -5.99
CA THR A 50 -18.24 8.50 -7.09
C THR A 50 -19.65 7.95 -6.95
N VAL A 51 -20.29 8.14 -5.79
CA VAL A 51 -21.67 7.70 -5.52
C VAL A 51 -22.67 8.82 -5.84
N CYS A 52 -22.61 9.93 -5.10
CA CYS A 52 -23.56 11.03 -5.28
C CYS A 52 -23.13 12.05 -6.35
N ARG A 53 -21.91 11.92 -6.89
CA ARG A 53 -21.31 12.76 -7.96
C ARG A 53 -21.12 14.23 -7.59
N LYS A 54 -21.37 14.61 -6.33
CA LYS A 54 -21.12 15.96 -5.79
C LYS A 54 -19.66 16.16 -5.40
N GLN A 55 -19.22 17.42 -5.37
CA GLN A 55 -17.89 17.80 -4.92
C GLN A 55 -17.66 17.41 -3.44
N LEU A 56 -16.43 17.07 -3.11
CA LEU A 56 -15.99 16.76 -1.75
C LEU A 56 -15.56 18.06 -1.06
N GLU A 57 -16.46 18.64 -0.28
CA GLU A 57 -16.22 19.84 0.52
C GLU A 57 -15.87 19.51 1.97
N SER A 58 -16.40 18.39 2.47
CA SER A 58 -16.15 17.83 3.80
C SER A 58 -15.15 16.66 3.77
N PRO A 59 -14.63 16.22 4.93
CA PRO A 59 -13.83 15.01 5.03
C PRO A 59 -14.53 13.83 4.35
N ALA A 60 -13.79 13.14 3.48
CA ALA A 60 -14.29 12.04 2.68
C ALA A 60 -13.32 10.85 2.76
N TYR A 61 -13.79 9.66 2.37
CA TYR A 61 -12.95 8.47 2.31
C TYR A 61 -12.32 8.32 0.93
N ARG A 62 -11.09 7.81 0.90
CA ARG A 62 -10.35 7.51 -0.33
C ARG A 62 -9.80 6.08 -0.27
N CYS A 63 -10.01 5.32 -1.33
CA CYS A 63 -9.43 4.00 -1.49
C CYS A 63 -7.94 4.10 -1.85
N GLU A 64 -7.06 3.43 -1.10
CA GLU A 64 -5.60 3.44 -1.31
C GLU A 64 -5.13 2.70 -2.56
N VAL A 65 -6.00 1.91 -3.21
CA VAL A 65 -5.63 1.06 -4.34
C VAL A 65 -6.13 1.59 -5.67
N CYS A 66 -7.35 2.12 -5.74
CA CYS A 66 -7.98 2.57 -7.00
C CYS A 66 -8.49 4.01 -6.98
N GLU A 67 -8.09 4.79 -5.96
CA GLU A 67 -8.45 6.21 -5.79
C GLU A 67 -9.95 6.54 -5.84
N LEU A 68 -10.81 5.58 -5.51
CA LEU A 68 -12.23 5.86 -5.38
C LEU A 68 -12.44 6.80 -4.17
N HIS A 69 -13.10 7.93 -4.40
CA HIS A 69 -13.42 8.90 -3.35
C HIS A 69 -14.92 8.92 -3.08
N VAL A 70 -15.31 8.91 -1.80
CA VAL A 70 -16.71 8.90 -1.38
C VAL A 70 -16.93 9.70 -0.11
N HIS A 71 -18.04 10.45 -0.02
CA HIS A 71 -18.48 11.03 1.25
C HIS A 71 -18.71 9.94 2.31
N ALA A 72 -18.61 10.29 3.59
CA ALA A 72 -18.90 9.39 4.70
C ALA A 72 -20.29 8.74 4.55
N ASP A 73 -21.30 9.56 4.28
CA ASP A 73 -22.67 9.12 4.01
C ASP A 73 -22.81 8.23 2.78
N CYS A 74 -21.94 8.39 1.78
CA CYS A 74 -21.99 7.62 0.55
C CYS A 74 -21.26 6.27 0.65
N LEU A 75 -20.42 6.10 1.66
CA LEU A 75 -19.56 4.92 1.84
C LEU A 75 -20.31 3.58 1.86
N PRO A 76 -21.50 3.44 2.48
CA PRO A 76 -22.27 2.20 2.43
C PRO A 76 -22.77 1.83 1.02
N PHE A 77 -22.88 2.80 0.12
CA PHE A 77 -23.39 2.62 -1.26
C PHE A 77 -22.26 2.46 -2.30
N ALA A 78 -21.00 2.59 -1.87
CA ALA A 78 -19.86 2.38 -2.75
C ALA A 78 -19.81 0.91 -3.20
N CYS A 79 -19.76 0.69 -4.51
CA CYS A 79 -19.76 -0.63 -5.09
C CYS A 79 -18.43 -1.36 -4.81
N SER A 80 -18.47 -2.64 -4.43
CA SER A 80 -17.27 -3.46 -4.18
C SER A 80 -16.61 -3.92 -5.48
N ASP A 81 -16.03 -2.98 -6.20
CA ASP A 81 -15.44 -3.16 -7.53
C ASP A 81 -13.99 -2.65 -7.58
N CYS A 82 -13.25 -2.74 -6.47
CA CYS A 82 -11.85 -2.35 -6.43
C CYS A 82 -11.00 -3.25 -7.33
N ARG A 83 -9.75 -2.86 -7.57
CA ARG A 83 -8.81 -3.57 -8.42
C ARG A 83 -8.51 -4.98 -7.89
N GLN A 84 -8.66 -5.99 -8.75
CA GLN A 84 -8.25 -7.37 -8.45
C GLN A 84 -6.74 -7.52 -8.62
N CYS A 85 -6.02 -7.67 -7.50
CA CYS A 85 -4.55 -7.67 -7.48
C CYS A 85 -3.93 -9.08 -7.30
N HIS A 86 -4.75 -10.12 -7.14
CA HIS A 86 -4.34 -11.52 -6.99
C HIS A 86 -5.50 -12.49 -7.30
N GLN A 87 -5.16 -13.75 -7.53
CA GLN A 87 -6.08 -14.88 -7.61
C GLN A 87 -6.42 -15.42 -6.21
N HIS A 88 -7.71 -15.68 -5.96
CA HIS A 88 -8.21 -16.35 -4.75
C HIS A 88 -8.31 -17.87 -4.95
N GLY A 89 -7.21 -18.51 -5.40
CA GLY A 89 -7.05 -19.97 -5.48
C GLY A 89 -7.89 -20.74 -6.52
N HIS A 90 -8.95 -20.15 -7.08
CA HIS A 90 -9.94 -20.87 -7.88
C HIS A 90 -10.10 -20.41 -9.34
N GLN A 91 -9.25 -19.50 -9.83
CA GLN A 91 -9.47 -18.89 -11.15
C GLN A 91 -8.16 -18.71 -11.91
N ASP A 92 -8.02 -19.42 -13.03
CA ASP A 92 -7.06 -19.07 -14.07
C ASP A 92 -7.73 -18.22 -15.15
N HIS A 93 -7.26 -16.99 -15.27
CA HIS A 93 -7.65 -16.09 -16.35
C HIS A 93 -6.45 -15.95 -17.29
N ASP A 94 -6.59 -16.45 -18.51
CA ASP A 94 -5.54 -16.38 -19.54
C ASP A 94 -5.31 -14.93 -20.02
N THR A 95 -6.33 -14.07 -19.89
CA THR A 95 -6.34 -12.69 -20.41
C THR A 95 -6.82 -11.70 -19.35
N TYR A 96 -6.03 -10.66 -19.11
CA TYR A 96 -6.37 -9.62 -18.14
C TYR A 96 -7.09 -8.44 -18.80
N HIS A 97 -8.21 -8.01 -18.24
CA HIS A 97 -9.04 -6.95 -18.81
C HIS A 97 -8.72 -5.57 -18.20
N HIS A 98 -9.04 -4.50 -18.92
CA HIS A 98 -8.96 -3.15 -18.35
C HIS A 98 -9.88 -3.00 -17.13
N HIS A 99 -9.32 -2.50 -16.03
CA HIS A 99 -10.09 -2.08 -14.85
C HIS A 99 -10.48 -0.61 -14.98
N TRP A 100 -11.64 -0.33 -15.57
CA TRP A 100 -12.11 1.04 -15.81
C TRP A 100 -12.70 1.66 -14.55
N ARG A 101 -12.25 2.87 -14.21
CA ARG A 101 -12.79 3.71 -13.15
C ARG A 101 -13.23 5.04 -13.74
N GLU A 102 -14.43 5.49 -13.36
CA GLU A 102 -14.88 6.84 -13.67
C GLU A 102 -14.02 7.83 -12.90
N GLY A 103 -13.41 8.76 -13.65
CA GLY A 103 -12.20 9.43 -13.19
C GLY A 103 -12.43 10.85 -12.71
N ILE A 104 -11.74 11.17 -11.62
CA ILE A 104 -11.43 12.54 -11.23
C ILE A 104 -10.17 12.98 -11.98
N LEU A 105 -10.34 13.14 -13.29
CA LEU A 105 -9.26 13.42 -14.23
C LEU A 105 -8.94 14.91 -14.26
N SER A 106 -7.69 15.24 -14.59
CA SER A 106 -7.32 16.62 -14.92
C SER A 106 -8.17 17.13 -16.08
N SER A 107 -8.51 18.43 -16.10
CA SER A 107 -9.17 19.07 -17.25
C SER A 107 -8.35 18.97 -18.54
N SER A 108 -7.03 18.77 -18.42
CA SER A 108 -6.12 18.52 -19.55
C SER A 108 -6.06 17.06 -20.01
N ALA A 109 -6.75 16.12 -19.35
CA ALA A 109 -6.77 14.72 -19.72
C ALA A 109 -7.31 14.53 -21.14
N ARG A 110 -6.63 13.72 -21.96
CA ARG A 110 -7.00 13.44 -23.36
C ARG A 110 -7.41 11.99 -23.55
N CYS A 111 -8.49 11.78 -24.30
CA CYS A 111 -8.98 10.45 -24.65
C CYS A 111 -8.03 9.77 -25.64
N GLU A 112 -7.68 8.51 -25.39
CA GLU A 112 -6.80 7.74 -26.26
C GLU A 112 -7.40 7.48 -27.65
N VAL A 113 -8.73 7.40 -27.76
CA VAL A 113 -9.44 7.09 -29.01
C VAL A 113 -9.58 8.33 -29.89
N CYS A 114 -10.20 9.39 -29.40
CA CYS A 114 -10.51 10.57 -30.22
C CYS A 114 -9.53 11.75 -30.05
N LYS A 115 -8.55 11.62 -29.14
CA LYS A 115 -7.54 12.63 -28.77
C LYS A 115 -8.08 13.96 -28.23
N LYS A 116 -9.40 14.11 -28.05
CA LYS A 116 -10.05 15.27 -27.41
C LYS A 116 -9.97 15.20 -25.88
N THR A 117 -10.18 16.34 -25.22
CA THR A 117 -10.21 16.43 -23.76
C THR A 117 -11.36 15.61 -23.17
N CYS A 118 -11.07 14.79 -22.15
CA CYS A 118 -12.03 13.89 -21.52
C CYS A 118 -12.16 14.06 -20.01
N GLY A 119 -11.39 14.95 -19.39
CA GLY A 119 -11.52 15.29 -17.98
C GLY A 119 -12.26 16.62 -17.75
N SER A 120 -12.73 16.84 -16.53
CA SER A 120 -13.41 18.06 -16.10
C SER A 120 -13.06 18.39 -14.64
N SER A 121 -12.99 19.69 -14.32
CA SER A 121 -12.85 20.20 -12.96
C SER A 121 -14.19 20.47 -12.27
N GLU A 122 -15.29 20.48 -13.02
CA GLU A 122 -16.63 20.86 -12.54
C GLU A 122 -17.52 19.65 -12.29
N VAL A 123 -17.26 18.54 -12.99
CA VAL A 123 -18.05 17.30 -12.89
C VAL A 123 -17.15 16.08 -12.99
N LEU A 124 -17.60 14.98 -12.40
CA LEU A 124 -16.99 13.67 -12.61
C LEU A 124 -17.17 13.25 -14.08
N SER A 125 -16.04 13.09 -14.81
CA SER A 125 -16.06 12.82 -16.24
C SER A 125 -14.81 12.08 -16.71
N GLY A 126 -15.01 11.22 -17.71
CA GLY A 126 -13.98 10.38 -18.30
C GLY A 126 -13.75 9.09 -17.54
N MET A 127 -13.05 8.17 -18.19
CA MET A 127 -12.71 6.84 -17.71
C MET A 127 -11.20 6.70 -17.70
N ARG A 128 -10.67 6.05 -16.67
CA ARG A 128 -9.26 5.67 -16.57
C ARG A 128 -9.16 4.18 -16.32
N CYS A 129 -8.22 3.52 -16.99
CA CYS A 129 -7.81 2.18 -16.59
C CYS A 129 -6.85 2.24 -15.39
N GLU A 130 -7.18 1.55 -14.31
CA GLU A 130 -6.38 1.48 -13.07
C GLU A 130 -5.11 0.60 -13.17
N TRP A 131 -4.83 0.05 -14.36
CA TRP A 131 -3.61 -0.71 -14.65
C TRP A 131 -2.72 0.00 -15.65
N CYS A 132 -3.18 0.16 -16.90
CA CYS A 132 -2.35 0.79 -17.94
C CYS A 132 -2.42 2.33 -17.94
N GLY A 133 -3.33 2.94 -17.18
CA GLY A 133 -3.48 4.39 -17.11
C GLY A 133 -4.14 5.05 -18.33
N ILE A 134 -4.55 4.27 -19.35
CA ILE A 134 -5.26 4.79 -20.52
C ILE A 134 -6.50 5.57 -20.08
N LEU A 135 -6.70 6.73 -20.71
CA LEU A 135 -7.83 7.62 -20.48
C LEU A 135 -8.76 7.58 -21.68
N ALA A 136 -10.07 7.57 -21.46
CA ALA A 136 -11.07 7.62 -22.52
C ALA A 136 -12.33 8.35 -22.08
N HIS A 137 -13.12 8.86 -23.02
CA HIS A 137 -14.50 9.28 -22.70
C HIS A 137 -15.34 8.06 -22.30
N ALA A 138 -16.40 8.30 -21.53
CA ALA A 138 -17.39 7.29 -21.19
C ALA A 138 -18.04 6.62 -22.41
N SER A 139 -18.11 7.31 -23.55
CA SER A 139 -18.58 6.76 -24.82
C SER A 139 -17.48 6.10 -25.66
N CYS A 140 -16.20 6.41 -25.41
CA CYS A 140 -15.08 5.94 -26.22
C CYS A 140 -14.41 4.69 -25.64
N TYR A 141 -14.49 4.44 -24.32
CA TYR A 141 -13.74 3.34 -23.70
C TYR A 141 -14.14 1.95 -24.25
N ILE A 142 -15.36 1.80 -24.75
CA ILE A 142 -15.85 0.55 -25.40
C ILE A 142 -15.15 0.23 -26.73
N ILE A 143 -14.49 1.22 -27.34
CA ILE A 143 -13.71 1.06 -28.58
C ILE A 143 -12.30 0.56 -28.26
N VAL A 144 -11.83 0.78 -27.02
CA VAL A 144 -10.54 0.26 -26.57
C VAL A 144 -10.65 -1.27 -26.47
N PRO A 145 -9.66 -2.02 -26.99
CA PRO A 145 -9.63 -3.47 -26.84
C PRO A 145 -9.84 -3.88 -25.37
N PRO A 146 -10.57 -4.96 -25.09
CA PRO A 146 -10.87 -5.34 -23.71
C PRO A 146 -9.62 -5.75 -22.91
N GLU A 147 -8.59 -6.27 -23.58
CA GLU A 147 -7.33 -6.73 -22.98
C GLU A 147 -6.40 -5.58 -22.57
N CYS A 148 -6.01 -5.57 -21.30
CA CYS A 148 -5.07 -4.59 -20.77
C CYS A 148 -3.62 -5.07 -20.94
N THR A 149 -2.80 -4.23 -21.56
CA THR A 149 -1.36 -4.48 -21.75
C THR A 149 -0.47 -3.90 -20.64
N PHE A 150 -1.07 -3.43 -19.53
CA PHE A 150 -0.38 -2.73 -18.42
C PHE A 150 0.39 -1.45 -18.80
N GLY A 151 0.32 -1.01 -20.06
CA GLY A 151 0.88 0.27 -20.52
C GLY A 151 2.41 0.34 -20.44
N ARG A 152 2.95 1.53 -20.21
CA ARG A 152 4.42 1.77 -20.17
C ARG A 152 5.13 1.03 -19.04
N LEU A 153 4.41 0.68 -17.96
CA LEU A 153 4.95 0.03 -16.77
C LEU A 153 4.80 -1.51 -16.80
N ARG A 154 4.39 -2.09 -17.94
CA ARG A 154 4.08 -3.53 -18.06
C ARG A 154 5.17 -4.46 -17.57
N ASP A 155 6.44 -4.09 -17.78
CA ASP A 155 7.58 -4.93 -17.44
C ASP A 155 7.86 -4.88 -15.93
N MET A 156 7.43 -3.82 -15.24
CA MET A 156 7.60 -3.60 -13.80
C MET A 156 6.41 -4.05 -12.95
N ILE A 157 5.22 -4.17 -13.55
CA ILE A 157 4.00 -4.59 -12.84
C ILE A 157 4.00 -6.11 -12.69
N LEU A 158 3.82 -6.59 -11.46
CA LEU A 158 3.55 -7.99 -11.14
C LEU A 158 2.09 -8.29 -11.53
N PRO A 159 1.84 -9.07 -12.60
CA PRO A 159 0.49 -9.27 -13.10
C PRO A 159 -0.38 -9.99 -12.06
N PRO A 160 -1.66 -9.62 -11.88
CA PRO A 160 -2.51 -10.23 -10.84
C PRO A 160 -2.73 -11.74 -10.98
N ASN A 161 -2.67 -12.28 -12.20
CA ASN A 161 -2.74 -13.73 -12.47
C ASN A 161 -1.46 -14.48 -12.04
N CYS A 162 -0.37 -13.76 -11.79
CA CYS A 162 0.88 -14.31 -11.27
C CYS A 162 0.95 -14.23 -9.74
N VAL A 163 -0.09 -13.76 -9.07
CA VAL A 163 -0.12 -13.63 -7.60
C VAL A 163 -1.26 -14.44 -7.04
N ARG A 164 -0.98 -15.35 -6.12
CA ARG A 164 -1.97 -16.14 -5.40
C ARG A 164 -1.99 -15.72 -3.94
N LEU A 165 -3.18 -15.45 -3.41
CA LEU A 165 -3.36 -15.21 -1.98
C LEU A 165 -4.70 -15.76 -1.50
N VAL A 166 -4.62 -16.61 -0.47
CA VAL A 166 -5.79 -17.22 0.15
C VAL A 166 -6.12 -16.44 1.42
N SER A 167 -6.97 -15.42 1.30
CA SER A 167 -7.17 -14.41 2.34
C SER A 167 -8.59 -14.39 2.94
N ARG A 168 -9.28 -15.54 3.02
CA ARG A 168 -10.73 -15.58 3.31
C ARG A 168 -11.16 -14.72 4.52
N ASN A 169 -10.38 -14.75 5.61
CA ASN A 169 -10.66 -13.98 6.81
C ASN A 169 -9.93 -12.62 6.88
N PHE A 170 -8.86 -12.43 6.11
CA PHE A 170 -8.07 -11.20 6.18
C PHE A 170 -8.73 -10.05 5.42
N SER A 171 -8.77 -8.87 6.05
CA SER A 171 -9.12 -7.63 5.35
C SER A 171 -8.14 -7.37 4.21
N LYS A 172 -8.57 -6.67 3.16
CA LYS A 172 -7.65 -6.27 2.09
C LYS A 172 -6.56 -5.32 2.58
N MET A 173 -6.85 -4.53 3.61
CA MET A 173 -5.86 -3.66 4.26
C MET A 173 -4.73 -4.53 4.82
N HIS A 174 -5.05 -5.62 5.54
CA HIS A 174 -4.06 -6.61 6.01
C HIS A 174 -3.27 -7.21 4.85
N CYS A 175 -3.96 -7.64 3.79
CA CYS A 175 -3.33 -8.28 2.63
C CYS A 175 -2.35 -7.38 1.86
N PHE A 176 -2.58 -6.06 1.87
CA PHE A 176 -1.76 -5.07 1.20
C PHE A 176 -0.84 -4.29 2.16
N ARG A 177 -0.80 -4.73 3.44
CA ARG A 177 0.00 -4.11 4.51
C ARG A 177 -0.30 -2.63 4.67
N ILE A 178 -1.57 -2.26 4.52
CA ILE A 178 -2.03 -0.88 4.73
C ILE A 178 -2.40 -0.76 6.20
N SER A 179 -1.70 0.12 6.91
CA SER A 179 -1.94 0.39 8.33
C SER A 179 -3.37 0.87 8.55
N GLU A 180 -4.12 0.14 9.35
CA GLU A 180 -5.39 0.58 9.89
C GLU A 180 -5.04 1.54 11.03
N SER A 181 -5.16 2.85 10.80
CA SER A 181 -4.87 3.85 11.82
C SER A 181 -5.86 3.71 12.97
N LEU A 182 -5.43 3.09 14.07
CA LEU A 182 -6.04 3.20 15.38
C LEU A 182 -5.50 4.49 16.05
N GLN A 183 -6.03 5.65 15.67
CA GLN A 183 -5.86 6.88 16.45
C GLN A 183 -7.16 7.68 16.37
N THR A 184 -8.07 7.39 17.30
CA THR A 184 -8.74 8.43 18.08
C THR A 184 -7.80 8.76 19.22
N GLU A 185 -6.85 9.66 18.97
CA GLU A 185 -6.26 10.47 20.04
C GLU A 185 -6.87 11.86 19.85
N PRO A 186 -7.68 12.37 20.80
CA PRO A 186 -8.00 13.78 20.80
C PRO A 186 -6.72 14.54 21.12
N ASP A 187 -6.34 15.53 20.31
CA ASP A 187 -5.29 16.46 20.68
C ASP A 187 -5.72 17.16 21.99
N GLU A 188 -5.05 16.84 23.09
CA GLU A 188 -5.04 17.64 24.31
C GLU A 188 -4.13 18.85 24.07
N ASP A 189 -4.74 19.97 23.66
CA ASP A 189 -4.44 21.33 24.13
C ASP A 189 -5.20 22.34 23.25
N GLU A 190 -6.46 22.57 23.59
CA GLU A 190 -7.11 23.89 23.61
C GLU A 190 -8.44 23.73 24.36
N ASP A 191 -8.49 24.22 25.61
CA ASP A 191 -9.71 24.41 26.38
C ASP A 191 -10.72 25.24 25.58
N VAL A 192 -11.62 24.58 24.85
CA VAL A 192 -12.87 25.15 24.36
C VAL A 192 -13.95 24.07 24.43
N ASP A 193 -14.82 24.17 25.44
CA ASP A 193 -16.10 23.48 25.52
C ASP A 193 -16.83 23.52 24.16
N GLY A 194 -16.98 22.36 23.50
CA GLY A 194 -17.57 22.35 22.17
C GLY A 194 -17.59 21.01 21.44
N LEU A 195 -18.16 19.96 22.06
CA LEU A 195 -18.68 18.82 21.31
C LEU A 195 -19.75 19.33 20.34
N THR A 196 -19.32 19.67 19.12
CA THR A 196 -20.21 20.04 18.04
C THR A 196 -20.92 18.78 17.57
N GLN A 197 -22.08 18.54 18.18
CA GLN A 197 -23.31 18.32 17.43
C GLN A 197 -23.16 19.01 16.08
N ALA A 198 -23.32 18.26 14.99
CA ALA A 198 -23.46 18.87 13.69
C ALA A 198 -24.60 19.89 13.82
N SER A 199 -24.22 21.18 13.92
CA SER A 199 -25.15 22.26 13.86
C SER A 199 -25.79 22.09 12.50
N VAL A 200 -27.06 21.72 12.56
CA VAL A 200 -28.04 22.08 11.55
C VAL A 200 -27.73 23.53 11.25
N LYS A 201 -27.04 23.80 10.14
CA LYS A 201 -27.12 25.13 9.54
C LYS A 201 -28.62 25.31 9.39
N ASP A 202 -29.16 26.19 10.21
CA ASP A 202 -30.44 26.83 9.98
C ASP A 202 -30.38 27.36 8.55
N ALA A 203 -30.81 26.51 7.62
CA ALA A 203 -31.44 26.97 6.42
C ALA A 203 -32.55 27.85 6.98
N GLN A 204 -32.40 29.16 6.79
CA GLN A 204 -33.46 30.13 6.98
C GLN A 204 -34.76 29.42 6.63
N ILE A 205 -35.60 29.23 7.64
CA ILE A 205 -36.95 28.72 7.48
C ILE A 205 -37.64 29.79 6.64
N SER A 206 -37.52 29.66 5.32
CA SER A 206 -38.51 30.20 4.42
C SER A 206 -39.79 29.53 4.85
N THR A 207 -40.73 30.34 5.31
CA THR A 207 -42.08 30.00 5.69
C THR A 207 -42.84 29.40 4.49
N GLU A 208 -42.51 28.18 4.11
CA GLU A 208 -43.34 27.28 3.32
C GLU A 208 -43.64 26.04 4.18
N SER A 209 -44.70 26.13 4.97
CA SER A 209 -45.16 25.17 5.99
C SER A 209 -45.71 23.83 5.43
N SER A 210 -45.36 23.46 4.19
CA SER A 210 -46.00 22.36 3.45
C SER A 210 -45.28 21.01 3.52
N LYS A 211 -44.01 20.98 3.96
CA LYS A 211 -43.17 19.76 4.01
C LYS A 211 -42.90 19.29 5.44
N GLN A 212 -42.74 17.98 5.62
CA GLN A 212 -42.34 17.31 6.85
C GLN A 212 -41.10 16.45 6.61
N THR A 213 -40.29 16.25 7.65
CA THR A 213 -39.08 15.43 7.61
C THR A 213 -39.28 14.16 8.41
N LEU A 214 -38.94 13.00 7.84
CA LEU A 214 -39.14 11.68 8.45
C LEU A 214 -37.81 10.93 8.54
N LYS A 215 -37.56 10.20 9.64
CA LYS A 215 -36.44 9.28 9.80
C LYS A 215 -36.83 7.90 9.24
N ILE A 216 -36.06 7.40 8.29
CA ILE A 216 -36.32 6.10 7.64
C ILE A 216 -35.17 5.15 7.94
N PHE A 217 -35.46 3.98 8.48
CA PHE A 217 -34.54 2.86 8.66
C PHE A 217 -34.77 1.82 7.55
N ASP A 218 -33.70 1.24 6.99
CA ASP A 218 -33.79 0.25 5.91
C ASP A 218 -33.94 -1.20 6.40
N GLY A 219 -33.98 -1.45 7.71
CA GLY A 219 -34.17 -2.78 8.28
C GLY A 219 -33.73 -2.90 9.73
N ASN A 220 -33.68 -4.13 10.25
CA ASN A 220 -33.40 -4.40 11.67
C ASN A 220 -31.98 -3.95 12.09
N ASP A 221 -30.98 -4.13 11.23
CA ASP A 221 -29.59 -3.76 11.56
C ASP A 221 -29.42 -2.24 11.67
N ALA A 222 -30.06 -1.49 10.75
CA ALA A 222 -30.11 -0.03 10.80
C ALA A 222 -30.75 0.49 12.08
N VAL A 223 -31.84 -0.15 12.54
CA VAL A 223 -32.48 0.20 13.82
C VAL A 223 -31.53 -0.08 14.99
N LYS A 224 -30.92 -1.27 15.04
CA LYS A 224 -29.97 -1.65 16.11
C LYS A 224 -28.78 -0.69 16.20
N ARG A 225 -28.30 -0.18 15.07
CA ARG A 225 -27.18 0.77 15.00
C ARG A 225 -27.61 2.24 15.06
N ASN A 226 -28.91 2.51 15.17
CA ASN A 226 -29.50 3.84 15.05
C ASN A 226 -29.05 4.62 13.79
N GLN A 227 -28.94 3.92 12.66
CA GLN A 227 -28.55 4.49 11.36
C GLN A 227 -29.80 4.70 10.51
N PHE A 228 -30.13 5.94 10.20
CA PHE A 228 -31.31 6.30 9.41
C PHE A 228 -30.99 7.32 8.32
N ARG A 229 -31.92 7.48 7.38
CA ARG A 229 -31.93 8.56 6.39
C ARG A 229 -33.11 9.48 6.63
N LEU A 230 -32.87 10.78 6.48
CA LEU A 230 -33.94 11.77 6.51
C LEU A 230 -34.52 11.92 5.10
N ILE A 231 -35.84 11.86 5.00
CA ILE A 231 -36.57 12.23 3.78
C ILE A 231 -37.47 13.43 4.06
N SER A 232 -37.64 14.30 3.08
CA SER A 232 -38.57 15.43 3.15
C SER A 232 -39.70 15.23 2.15
N VAL A 233 -40.93 15.13 2.65
CA VAL A 233 -42.15 14.87 1.87
C VAL A 233 -43.22 15.91 2.20
N ALA A 234 -44.21 16.11 1.33
CA ALA A 234 -45.34 16.98 1.65
C ALA A 234 -46.12 16.42 2.85
N ARG A 235 -46.71 17.28 3.69
CA ARG A 235 -47.55 16.84 4.83
C ARG A 235 -48.79 16.04 4.40
N ILE A 236 -49.24 16.25 3.16
CA ILE A 236 -50.37 15.55 2.54
C ILE A 236 -49.94 14.36 1.66
N ALA A 237 -48.65 13.98 1.68
CA ALA A 237 -48.11 12.95 0.80
C ALA A 237 -48.74 11.57 1.07
N LYS A 238 -49.08 10.84 0.02
CA LYS A 238 -49.63 9.48 0.15
C LYS A 238 -48.55 8.50 0.63
N SER A 239 -48.95 7.39 1.25
CA SER A 239 -48.01 6.34 1.70
C SER A 239 -47.03 5.91 0.60
N GLU A 240 -47.53 5.74 -0.62
CA GLU A 240 -46.73 5.40 -1.80
C GLU A 240 -45.63 6.42 -2.10
N GLU A 241 -45.92 7.72 -2.00
CA GLU A 241 -44.94 8.79 -2.23
C GLU A 241 -43.85 8.80 -1.14
N VAL A 242 -44.22 8.44 0.10
CA VAL A 242 -43.27 8.31 1.21
C VAL A 242 -42.39 7.08 1.03
N VAL A 243 -42.95 5.94 0.60
CA VAL A 243 -42.19 4.73 0.25
C VAL A 243 -41.24 5.02 -0.90
N GLU A 244 -41.67 5.73 -1.93
CA GLU A 244 -40.82 6.12 -3.06
C GLU A 244 -39.64 6.98 -2.60
N ALA A 245 -39.90 7.99 -1.77
CA ALA A 245 -38.87 8.84 -1.20
C ALA A 245 -37.89 8.04 -0.31
N ALA A 246 -38.40 7.08 0.46
CA ALA A 246 -37.60 6.17 1.28
C ALA A 246 -36.67 5.28 0.41
N LEU A 247 -37.21 4.61 -0.62
CA LEU A 247 -36.42 3.79 -1.55
C LEU A 247 -35.32 4.62 -2.23
N ARG A 248 -35.65 5.84 -2.66
CA ARG A 248 -34.68 6.79 -3.26
C ARG A 248 -33.57 7.15 -2.29
N ALA A 249 -33.87 7.42 -1.02
CA ALA A 249 -32.87 7.75 0.00
C ALA A 249 -31.84 6.64 0.23
N TYR A 250 -32.21 5.40 -0.08
CA TYR A 250 -31.35 4.21 0.01
C TYR A 250 -30.84 3.71 -1.35
N TYR A 251 -31.01 4.47 -2.44
CA TYR A 251 -30.59 4.10 -3.80
C TYR A 251 -31.17 2.76 -4.28
N ILE A 252 -32.40 2.44 -3.87
CA ILE A 252 -33.11 1.23 -4.29
C ILE A 252 -34.01 1.59 -5.48
N ASN A 253 -33.85 0.85 -6.57
CA ASN A 253 -34.60 1.05 -7.81
C ASN A 253 -35.54 -0.14 -8.07
N ASP A 254 -36.46 -0.36 -7.13
CA ASP A 254 -37.51 -1.37 -7.20
C ASP A 254 -38.88 -0.70 -7.17
N ASP A 255 -39.93 -1.43 -7.56
CA ASP A 255 -41.30 -0.93 -7.56
C ASP A 255 -41.81 -0.71 -6.12
N GLN A 256 -42.26 0.51 -5.83
CA GLN A 256 -42.77 0.95 -4.53
C GLN A 256 -43.94 0.08 -4.03
N GLN A 257 -44.74 -0.51 -4.92
CA GLN A 257 -45.89 -1.36 -4.54
C GLN A 257 -45.47 -2.59 -3.74
N HIS A 258 -44.21 -2.99 -3.86
CA HIS A 258 -43.62 -4.13 -3.19
C HIS A 258 -43.09 -3.84 -1.78
N TYR A 259 -43.23 -2.61 -1.31
CA TYR A 259 -42.74 -2.16 -0.02
C TYR A 259 -43.84 -1.52 0.81
N GLU A 260 -43.61 -1.49 2.11
CA GLU A 260 -44.48 -0.85 3.09
C GLU A 260 -43.65 -0.19 4.18
N LEU A 261 -44.27 0.76 4.89
CA LEU A 261 -43.67 1.44 6.04
C LEU A 261 -44.33 0.90 7.31
N GLN A 262 -43.50 0.51 8.28
CA GLN A 262 -43.93 0.10 9.61
C GLN A 262 -43.49 1.13 10.65
N THR A 263 -44.37 1.45 11.60
CA THR A 263 -44.11 2.43 12.65
C THR A 263 -43.09 1.91 13.65
N PHE A 264 -42.17 2.78 14.08
CA PHE A 264 -41.19 2.47 15.12
C PHE A 264 -41.79 2.69 16.51
N THR A 265 -41.94 1.62 17.30
CA THR A 265 -42.14 1.70 18.76
C THR A 265 -41.05 0.90 19.45
N GLN A 266 -40.37 1.48 20.44
CA GLN A 266 -39.23 0.85 21.16
C GLN A 266 -39.54 -0.53 21.78
N GLN A 267 -40.81 -0.93 21.86
CA GLN A 267 -41.27 -2.21 22.43
C GLN A 267 -41.23 -3.40 21.45
N THR A 268 -41.12 -3.19 20.13
CA THR A 268 -41.22 -4.30 19.15
C THR A 268 -39.92 -5.09 18.90
N LEU A 269 -38.76 -4.63 19.39
CA LEU A 269 -37.49 -5.36 19.20
C LEU A 269 -37.28 -6.51 20.19
N PHE A 270 -38.09 -6.59 21.26
CA PHE A 270 -38.00 -7.66 22.27
C PHE A 270 -39.11 -8.72 22.16
N SER A 271 -40.08 -8.55 21.25
CA SER A 271 -41.24 -9.44 21.16
C SER A 271 -41.17 -10.48 20.04
N ASP A 272 -40.31 -10.30 19.03
CA ASP A 272 -40.35 -11.13 17.81
C ASP A 272 -39.53 -12.44 17.88
N ASP A 273 -38.86 -12.72 19.00
CA ASP A 273 -38.23 -14.04 19.24
C ASP A 273 -39.24 -15.10 19.76
N VAL A 274 -40.50 -14.71 20.00
CA VAL A 274 -41.60 -15.62 20.31
C VAL A 274 -42.85 -15.15 19.57
N ILE A 275 -43.18 -15.78 18.44
CA ILE A 275 -44.54 -16.24 18.08
C ILE A 275 -44.44 -16.90 16.70
N ASN A 276 -44.32 -18.22 16.74
CA ASN A 276 -44.84 -19.10 15.71
C ASN A 276 -46.15 -19.65 16.30
N ARG A 277 -47.29 -19.04 15.94
CA ARG A 277 -48.69 -19.54 16.06
C ARG A 277 -49.68 -18.38 16.23
N ASN A 278 -50.34 -18.00 15.14
CA ASN A 278 -51.78 -18.12 14.93
C ASN A 278 -52.28 -17.07 13.93
N ASN A 279 -53.12 -17.55 13.02
CA ASN A 279 -53.89 -16.77 12.06
C ASN A 279 -54.69 -15.66 12.76
N GLY A 280 -54.52 -14.43 12.25
CA GLY A 280 -55.41 -13.30 12.50
C GLY A 280 -55.25 -12.34 11.34
N ALA A 281 -56.21 -12.35 10.41
CA ALA A 281 -56.28 -11.38 9.34
C ALA A 281 -56.71 -10.03 9.93
N GLU A 282 -55.88 -9.00 9.77
CA GLU A 282 -56.33 -7.61 9.88
C GLU A 282 -56.22 -6.95 8.51
N GLU A 283 -57.38 -6.54 7.99
CA GLU A 283 -57.56 -5.89 6.71
C GLU A 283 -56.87 -4.52 6.69
N THR A 284 -56.02 -4.30 5.69
CA THR A 284 -55.43 -2.98 5.40
C THR A 284 -56.45 -2.12 4.68
N SER A 285 -57.11 -1.22 5.41
CA SER A 285 -57.97 -0.20 4.81
C SER A 285 -57.14 0.86 4.08
N SER A 286 -57.48 1.11 2.82
CA SER A 286 -56.92 2.13 1.94
C SER A 286 -57.46 3.53 2.28
N GLY A 287 -57.09 4.06 3.45
CA GLY A 287 -57.43 5.42 3.90
C GLY A 287 -56.20 6.34 4.00
N PRO A 288 -56.38 7.68 4.11
CA PRO A 288 -55.27 8.60 4.34
C PRO A 288 -54.59 8.27 5.68
N VAL A 289 -53.25 8.15 5.66
CA VAL A 289 -52.39 7.71 6.78
C VAL A 289 -52.47 8.61 8.03
N PHE A 290 -53.18 9.73 7.97
CA PHE A 290 -52.97 10.86 8.89
C PHE A 290 -54.22 11.23 9.70
N ARG A 291 -54.36 10.62 10.87
CA ARG A 291 -54.99 11.23 12.06
C ARG A 291 -54.25 10.73 13.30
N GLU A 292 -53.71 11.66 14.08
CA GLU A 292 -52.97 11.50 15.35
C GLU A 292 -51.46 11.18 15.28
N ALA A 293 -50.76 11.59 16.36
CA ALA A 293 -49.34 11.93 16.47
C ALA A 293 -48.38 11.13 15.58
N VAL A 294 -47.76 11.83 14.62
CA VAL A 294 -46.85 11.25 13.62
C VAL A 294 -45.63 10.64 14.31
N PRO A 295 -45.36 9.33 14.13
CA PRO A 295 -44.09 8.76 14.52
C PRO A 295 -42.99 9.41 13.66
N GLU A 296 -41.98 10.00 14.31
CA GLU A 296 -40.85 10.63 13.61
C GLU A 296 -39.96 9.61 12.86
N ALA A 297 -40.18 8.31 13.09
CA ALA A 297 -39.34 7.22 12.65
C ALA A 297 -40.15 6.05 12.04
N TRP A 298 -39.69 5.55 10.91
CA TRP A 298 -40.31 4.47 10.15
C TRP A 298 -39.27 3.45 9.69
N ILE A 299 -39.68 2.19 9.56
CA ILE A 299 -38.86 1.12 8.97
C ILE A 299 -39.49 0.72 7.64
N ILE A 300 -38.72 0.75 6.55
CA ILE A 300 -39.18 0.25 5.26
C ILE A 300 -39.00 -1.27 5.18
N ARG A 301 -40.05 -1.98 4.78
CA ARG A 301 -40.07 -3.44 4.64
C ARG A 301 -40.47 -3.86 3.24
N ALA A 302 -39.91 -4.97 2.77
CA ALA A 302 -40.41 -5.64 1.57
C ALA A 302 -41.62 -6.50 1.94
N LYS A 303 -42.70 -6.42 1.15
CA LYS A 303 -43.88 -7.26 1.30
C LYS A 303 -43.54 -8.73 1.04
N SER A 304 -44.15 -9.63 1.81
CA SER A 304 -43.97 -11.07 1.63
C SER A 304 -44.50 -11.52 0.27
N ARG A 305 -43.73 -12.37 -0.42
CA ARG A 305 -44.14 -13.00 -1.68
C ARG A 305 -44.01 -14.51 -1.58
N GLU A 306 -44.91 -15.21 -2.26
CA GLU A 306 -44.90 -16.68 -2.37
C GLU A 306 -43.80 -17.18 -3.32
N GLN A 307 -43.40 -16.33 -4.28
CA GLN A 307 -42.34 -16.60 -5.24
C GLN A 307 -41.43 -15.38 -5.41
N GLU A 308 -40.15 -15.63 -5.70
CA GLU A 308 -39.16 -14.59 -5.95
C GLU A 308 -38.20 -14.97 -7.09
N VAL A 309 -37.53 -13.97 -7.67
CA VAL A 309 -36.49 -14.20 -8.68
C VAL A 309 -35.12 -14.18 -8.03
N LEU A 310 -34.42 -15.31 -8.08
CA LEU A 310 -33.04 -15.46 -7.63
C LEU A 310 -32.07 -15.26 -8.80
N ARG A 311 -31.04 -14.43 -8.62
CA ARG A 311 -29.96 -14.24 -9.60
C ARG A 311 -28.73 -15.05 -9.20
N ILE A 312 -28.34 -15.99 -10.04
CA ILE A 312 -27.16 -16.84 -9.89
C ILE A 312 -26.03 -16.34 -10.77
N TYR A 313 -24.91 -15.98 -10.15
CA TYR A 313 -23.71 -15.51 -10.84
C TYR A 313 -22.75 -16.69 -11.04
N PRO A 314 -22.37 -17.02 -12.28
CA PRO A 314 -21.40 -18.09 -12.52
C PRO A 314 -20.00 -17.60 -12.12
N GLY A 315 -19.38 -18.22 -11.11
CA GLY A 315 -18.08 -17.78 -10.56
C GLY A 315 -16.85 -17.95 -11.47
N TRP A 316 -17.04 -18.49 -12.68
CA TRP A 316 -15.97 -19.11 -13.50
C TRP A 316 -16.13 -18.99 -15.01
N LEU A 317 -17.30 -18.61 -15.49
CA LEU A 317 -17.58 -18.78 -16.90
C LEU A 317 -17.12 -17.55 -17.67
N LYS A 318 -16.32 -17.81 -18.71
CA LYS A 318 -16.02 -16.91 -19.83
C LYS A 318 -17.28 -16.60 -20.67
N VAL A 319 -18.47 -16.64 -20.08
CA VAL A 319 -19.76 -16.48 -20.76
C VAL A 319 -20.16 -15.01 -20.72
N GLY A 320 -20.70 -14.51 -21.84
CA GLY A 320 -21.17 -13.12 -21.98
C GLY A 320 -22.37 -12.72 -21.10
N MET A 321 -22.90 -13.63 -20.27
CA MET A 321 -24.03 -13.40 -19.37
C MET A 321 -23.57 -13.05 -17.96
N ALA A 322 -24.10 -11.97 -17.38
CA ALA A 322 -23.73 -11.52 -16.04
C ALA A 322 -24.27 -12.42 -14.92
N TYR A 323 -25.47 -12.99 -15.10
CA TYR A 323 -26.15 -13.90 -14.17
C TYR A 323 -27.27 -14.67 -14.89
N ILE A 324 -27.73 -15.76 -14.27
CA ILE A 324 -28.95 -16.50 -14.61
C ILE A 324 -30.05 -16.12 -13.61
N SER A 325 -31.28 -15.96 -14.08
CA SER A 325 -32.45 -15.73 -13.22
C SER A 325 -33.28 -17.00 -13.09
N LEU A 326 -33.68 -17.35 -11.87
CA LEU A 326 -34.56 -18.47 -11.55
C LEU A 326 -35.72 -18.00 -10.69
N VAL A 327 -36.90 -18.60 -10.85
CA VAL A 327 -38.02 -18.37 -9.93
C VAL A 327 -37.94 -19.39 -8.81
N ILE A 328 -37.91 -18.92 -7.58
CA ILE A 328 -37.87 -19.76 -6.37
C ILE A 328 -39.17 -19.65 -5.57
N ASN A 329 -39.51 -20.72 -4.87
CA ASN A 329 -40.70 -20.85 -4.01
C ASN A 329 -40.30 -21.37 -2.60
N LYS A 330 -41.29 -21.73 -1.78
CA LYS A 330 -41.06 -22.25 -0.41
C LYS A 330 -40.36 -23.61 -0.41
N GLU A 331 -40.46 -24.36 -1.49
CA GLU A 331 -39.88 -25.68 -1.64
C GLU A 331 -38.41 -25.61 -2.07
N SER A 332 -38.01 -24.57 -2.81
CA SER A 332 -36.66 -24.38 -3.35
C SER A 332 -35.57 -24.42 -2.26
N THR A 333 -34.61 -25.33 -2.43
CA THR A 333 -33.39 -25.44 -1.61
C THR A 333 -32.15 -25.10 -2.42
N THR A 334 -31.01 -24.92 -1.75
CA THR A 334 -29.70 -24.80 -2.43
C THR A 334 -29.48 -25.92 -3.44
N GLU A 335 -29.78 -27.17 -3.08
CA GLU A 335 -29.58 -28.32 -3.97
C GLU A 335 -30.48 -28.28 -5.22
N THR A 336 -31.77 -27.91 -5.08
CA THR A 336 -32.66 -27.79 -6.24
C THR A 336 -32.21 -26.67 -7.17
N VAL A 337 -31.77 -25.54 -6.61
CA VAL A 337 -31.21 -24.43 -7.40
C VAL A 337 -29.98 -24.89 -8.18
N ILE A 338 -29.03 -25.60 -7.56
CA ILE A 338 -27.85 -26.11 -8.28
C ILE A 338 -28.26 -27.03 -9.44
N LYS A 339 -29.21 -27.95 -9.22
CA LYS A 339 -29.71 -28.87 -10.25
C LYS A 339 -30.37 -28.13 -11.42
N GLU A 340 -31.08 -27.04 -11.16
CA GLU A 340 -31.71 -26.21 -12.20
C GLU A 340 -30.70 -25.33 -12.97
N VAL A 341 -29.64 -24.84 -12.30
CA VAL A 341 -28.62 -23.97 -12.94
C VAL A 341 -27.68 -24.76 -13.85
N LEU A 342 -27.30 -26.00 -13.49
CA LEU A 342 -26.29 -26.77 -14.22
C LEU A 342 -26.60 -26.95 -15.72
N PRO A 343 -27.82 -27.33 -16.13
CA PRO A 343 -28.19 -27.41 -17.55
C PRO A 343 -28.12 -26.06 -18.27
N LEU A 344 -28.50 -24.97 -17.60
CA LEU A 344 -28.46 -23.61 -18.18
C LEU A 344 -27.02 -23.12 -18.41
N LEU A 345 -26.05 -23.73 -17.76
CA LEU A 345 -24.61 -23.48 -17.94
C LEU A 345 -23.94 -24.48 -18.90
N GLY A 346 -24.69 -25.40 -19.51
CA GLY A 346 -24.15 -26.45 -20.38
C GLY A 346 -23.32 -27.51 -19.64
N ARG A 347 -23.53 -27.66 -18.32
CA ARG A 347 -22.83 -28.62 -17.44
C ARG A 347 -23.75 -29.72 -16.91
N GLN A 348 -24.74 -30.15 -17.70
CA GLN A 348 -25.73 -31.14 -17.26
C GLN A 348 -25.16 -32.54 -16.92
N MET A 349 -23.93 -32.86 -17.35
CA MET A 349 -23.27 -34.13 -17.09
C MET A 349 -22.50 -34.17 -15.76
N GLU A 350 -22.32 -33.02 -15.10
CA GLU A 350 -21.55 -32.93 -13.85
C GLU A 350 -22.45 -33.18 -12.63
N SER A 351 -21.88 -33.82 -11.59
CA SER A 351 -22.62 -34.09 -10.35
C SER A 351 -22.89 -32.79 -9.58
N PRO A 352 -24.12 -32.54 -9.10
CA PRO A 352 -24.44 -31.40 -8.23
C PRO A 352 -23.56 -31.31 -6.97
N GLN A 353 -23.03 -32.43 -6.48
CA GLN A 353 -22.14 -32.47 -5.30
C GLN A 353 -20.78 -31.81 -5.55
N ASN A 354 -20.39 -31.66 -6.82
CA ASN A 354 -19.20 -30.93 -7.24
C ASN A 354 -19.40 -29.42 -7.16
N PHE A 355 -20.58 -28.94 -6.76
CA PHE A 355 -20.94 -27.54 -6.72
C PHE A 355 -21.48 -27.14 -5.35
N LYS A 356 -21.30 -25.87 -5.02
CA LYS A 356 -21.81 -25.23 -3.81
C LYS A 356 -22.40 -23.88 -4.18
N LEU A 357 -23.46 -23.49 -3.47
CA LEU A 357 -24.01 -22.15 -3.55
C LEU A 357 -23.37 -21.29 -2.46
N VAL A 358 -22.88 -20.12 -2.85
CA VAL A 358 -22.20 -19.19 -1.95
C VAL A 358 -22.93 -17.86 -1.95
N GLU A 359 -23.44 -17.46 -0.80
CA GLU A 359 -23.91 -16.11 -0.54
C GLU A 359 -22.69 -15.18 -0.39
N VAL A 360 -22.70 -14.09 -1.15
CA VAL A 360 -21.63 -13.09 -1.18
C VAL A 360 -22.21 -11.72 -0.90
N LEU A 361 -21.91 -11.18 0.28
CA LEU A 361 -22.26 -9.82 0.66
C LEU A 361 -21.15 -8.86 0.23
N MET A 362 -21.47 -7.95 -0.69
CA MET A 362 -20.57 -6.97 -1.29
C MET A 362 -20.53 -5.68 -0.47
N GLY A 363 -19.90 -5.72 0.71
CA GLY A 363 -19.60 -4.52 1.48
C GLY A 363 -18.46 -3.72 0.85
N SER A 364 -18.53 -2.39 0.95
CA SER A 364 -17.53 -1.51 0.34
C SER A 364 -16.12 -1.71 0.94
N LYS A 365 -16.03 -1.99 2.25
CA LYS A 365 -14.77 -2.29 2.97
C LYS A 365 -14.42 -3.78 3.04
N GLN A 366 -15.40 -4.68 2.90
CA GLN A 366 -15.19 -6.12 3.02
C GLN A 366 -16.20 -6.87 2.17
N VAL A 367 -15.75 -7.94 1.50
CA VAL A 367 -16.61 -8.88 0.79
C VAL A 367 -16.70 -10.16 1.60
N GLN A 368 -17.87 -10.43 2.18
CA GLN A 368 -18.10 -11.62 3.00
C GLN A 368 -18.67 -12.75 2.15
N ARG A 369 -18.24 -13.98 2.43
CA ARG A 369 -18.63 -15.16 1.66
C ARG A 369 -19.06 -16.29 2.60
N MET A 370 -20.30 -16.74 2.44
CA MET A 370 -20.89 -17.82 3.22
C MET A 370 -21.34 -18.94 2.28
N VAL A 371 -20.83 -20.14 2.51
CA VAL A 371 -21.30 -21.34 1.80
C VAL A 371 -22.64 -21.73 2.41
N LEU A 372 -23.66 -21.91 1.58
CA LEU A 372 -24.99 -22.34 2.02
C LEU A 372 -25.05 -23.86 2.14
N ASP A 373 -25.80 -24.33 3.13
CA ASP A 373 -26.12 -25.76 3.25
C ASP A 373 -27.00 -26.21 2.09
N ASN A 374 -26.88 -27.49 1.69
CA ASN A 374 -27.64 -28.05 0.58
C ASN A 374 -29.17 -28.01 0.82
N GLN A 375 -29.61 -28.10 2.08
CA GLN A 375 -31.01 -28.06 2.47
C GLN A 375 -31.51 -26.67 2.86
N GLU A 376 -30.64 -25.65 2.82
CA GLU A 376 -30.99 -24.27 3.12
C GLU A 376 -32.15 -23.80 2.23
N LYS A 377 -33.19 -23.24 2.85
CA LYS A 377 -34.39 -22.73 2.16
C LYS A 377 -34.13 -21.33 1.62
N ILE A 378 -33.95 -21.23 0.29
CA ILE A 378 -33.49 -19.98 -0.33
C ILE A 378 -34.49 -18.83 -0.16
N LEU A 379 -35.79 -19.09 -0.27
CA LEU A 379 -36.81 -18.05 -0.07
C LEU A 379 -36.81 -17.51 1.36
N GLY A 380 -36.60 -18.38 2.36
CA GLY A 380 -36.44 -17.96 3.76
C GLY A 380 -35.20 -17.08 3.92
N ARG A 381 -34.07 -17.51 3.35
CA ARG A 381 -32.82 -16.75 3.37
C ARG A 381 -32.94 -15.36 2.74
N LEU A 382 -33.62 -15.23 1.60
CA LEU A 382 -33.86 -13.92 0.95
C LEU A 382 -34.73 -13.00 1.83
N ARG A 383 -35.73 -13.56 2.53
CA ARG A 383 -36.56 -12.81 3.48
C ARG A 383 -35.73 -12.30 4.66
N ASP A 384 -34.85 -13.14 5.20
CA ASP A 384 -33.97 -12.74 6.31
C ASP A 384 -33.01 -11.62 5.92
N ILE A 385 -32.43 -11.68 4.72
CA ILE A 385 -31.60 -10.60 4.18
C ILE A 385 -32.38 -9.28 4.11
N ARG A 386 -33.61 -9.29 3.58
CA ARG A 386 -34.44 -8.07 3.49
C ARG A 386 -34.93 -7.57 4.84
N LYS A 387 -35.16 -8.46 5.80
CA LYS A 387 -35.48 -8.07 7.19
C LYS A 387 -34.30 -7.38 7.86
N THR A 388 -33.09 -7.87 7.63
CA THR A 388 -31.86 -7.24 8.13
C THR A 388 -31.65 -5.86 7.51
N SER A 389 -31.72 -5.76 6.18
CA SER A 389 -31.68 -4.50 5.44
C SER A 389 -32.19 -4.70 4.00
N ILE A 390 -33.15 -3.89 3.57
CA ILE A 390 -33.63 -3.94 2.17
C ILE A 390 -32.54 -3.54 1.17
N ARG A 391 -31.57 -2.72 1.59
CA ARG A 391 -30.39 -2.34 0.79
C ARG A 391 -29.41 -3.50 0.66
N GLN A 392 -29.27 -4.30 1.72
CA GLN A 392 -28.37 -5.46 1.71
C GLN A 392 -28.72 -6.44 0.58
N MET A 393 -29.99 -6.57 0.21
CA MET A 393 -30.41 -7.39 -0.92
C MET A 393 -29.71 -7.00 -2.24
N ASN A 394 -29.56 -5.69 -2.52
CA ASN A 394 -28.85 -5.20 -3.71
C ASN A 394 -27.33 -5.43 -3.63
N GLN A 395 -26.80 -5.70 -2.44
CA GLN A 395 -25.40 -5.98 -2.18
C GLN A 395 -25.12 -7.47 -2.01
N THR A 396 -26.14 -8.32 -1.94
CA THR A 396 -26.00 -9.77 -1.80
C THR A 396 -26.10 -10.45 -3.16
N ARG A 397 -25.23 -11.42 -3.40
CA ARG A 397 -25.22 -12.25 -4.60
C ARG A 397 -25.10 -13.71 -4.24
N PHE A 398 -25.61 -14.56 -5.12
CA PHE A 398 -25.49 -16.00 -4.99
C PHE A 398 -24.63 -16.51 -6.13
N TYR A 399 -23.48 -17.08 -5.79
CA TYR A 399 -22.56 -17.67 -6.76
C TYR A 399 -22.63 -19.18 -6.70
N MET A 400 -22.64 -19.80 -7.86
CA MET A 400 -22.33 -21.23 -7.96
C MET A 400 -20.81 -21.38 -8.09
N VAL A 401 -20.20 -22.14 -7.18
CA VAL A 401 -18.76 -22.40 -7.11
C VAL A 401 -18.46 -23.89 -6.99
N GLU A 402 -17.25 -24.31 -7.33
CA GLU A 402 -16.86 -25.71 -7.54
C GLU A 402 -16.40 -26.13 -6.16
N ASN A 403 -16.84 -27.31 -5.77
CA ASN A 403 -16.49 -27.93 -4.52
C ASN A 403 -15.10 -28.57 -4.64
N ASN A 404 -14.11 -27.74 -4.97
CA ASN A 404 -12.71 -28.16 -5.00
C ASN A 404 -12.20 -28.16 -3.56
N LYS A 405 -11.71 -29.31 -3.08
CA LYS A 405 -10.99 -29.44 -1.81
C LYS A 405 -9.63 -28.74 -1.92
N SER A 406 -9.63 -27.41 -2.02
CA SER A 406 -8.39 -26.63 -1.99
C SER A 406 -7.80 -26.74 -0.59
N VAL A 407 -6.56 -27.22 -0.50
CA VAL A 407 -5.79 -27.17 0.74
C VAL A 407 -5.63 -25.70 1.13
N VAL A 408 -6.19 -25.32 2.27
CA VAL A 408 -6.00 -23.98 2.83
C VAL A 408 -4.53 -23.85 3.21
N ARG A 409 -3.91 -22.76 2.78
CA ARG A 409 -2.49 -22.51 3.00
C ARG A 409 -2.23 -21.01 3.08
N VAL A 410 -2.26 -20.47 4.30
CA VAL A 410 -1.93 -19.07 4.58
C VAL A 410 -0.45 -18.98 4.93
N ARG A 411 0.29 -18.09 4.27
CA ARG A 411 1.69 -17.80 4.61
C ARG A 411 1.74 -16.53 5.46
N LEU A 412 2.30 -16.65 6.66
CA LEU A 412 2.44 -15.55 7.61
C LEU A 412 3.92 -15.38 7.97
N PHE A 413 4.47 -14.19 7.68
CA PHE A 413 5.79 -13.79 8.17
C PHE A 413 5.64 -13.27 9.60
N VAL A 414 6.48 -13.76 10.51
CA VAL A 414 6.59 -13.27 11.89
C VAL A 414 8.04 -12.86 12.13
N GLY A 415 8.27 -11.59 12.47
CA GLY A 415 9.60 -11.04 12.79
C GLY A 415 9.63 -10.36 14.15
N GLY A 416 10.83 -10.03 14.63
CA GLY A 416 11.03 -9.47 15.97
C GLY A 416 11.33 -10.53 17.04
N LEU A 417 11.58 -11.78 16.62
CA LEU A 417 11.99 -12.87 17.51
C LEU A 417 13.48 -12.69 17.89
N PRO A 418 13.97 -13.36 18.94
CA PRO A 418 15.40 -13.37 19.25
C PRO A 418 16.22 -13.97 18.09
N PRO A 419 17.37 -13.37 17.73
CA PRO A 419 18.19 -13.89 16.64
C PRO A 419 18.97 -15.14 17.05
N GLN A 420 19.53 -15.83 16.06
CA GLN A 420 20.42 -17.00 16.20
C GLN A 420 19.81 -18.23 16.89
N LEU A 421 18.49 -18.40 16.82
CA LEU A 421 17.82 -19.59 17.33
C LEU A 421 17.58 -20.64 16.24
N SER A 422 17.45 -21.90 16.66
CA SER A 422 17.02 -23.01 15.84
C SER A 422 15.52 -22.97 15.51
N ALA A 423 15.10 -23.74 14.51
CA ALA A 423 13.70 -23.85 14.13
C ALA A 423 12.80 -24.41 15.27
N GLU A 424 13.36 -25.31 16.10
CA GLU A 424 12.64 -25.90 17.23
C GLU A 424 12.44 -24.87 18.36
N GLU A 425 13.48 -24.11 18.69
CA GLU A 425 13.40 -23.03 19.67
C GLU A 425 12.39 -21.95 19.25
N TYR A 426 12.41 -21.52 17.98
CA TYR A 426 11.38 -20.61 17.46
C TYR A 426 9.98 -21.22 17.58
N THR A 427 9.82 -22.51 17.29
CA THR A 427 8.53 -23.18 17.41
C THR A 427 8.05 -23.20 18.86
N ASN A 428 8.95 -23.36 19.83
CA ASN A 428 8.62 -23.34 21.26
C ASN A 428 8.21 -21.94 21.73
N ILE A 429 8.96 -20.91 21.33
CA ILE A 429 8.58 -19.51 21.60
C ILE A 429 7.19 -19.21 21.04
N LEU A 430 6.90 -19.61 19.80
CA LEU A 430 5.58 -19.37 19.21
C LEU A 430 4.47 -20.16 19.91
N LYS A 431 4.75 -21.36 20.44
CA LYS A 431 3.77 -22.12 21.25
C LYS A 431 3.45 -21.43 22.55
N GLU A 432 4.47 -20.93 23.24
CA GLU A 432 4.33 -20.28 24.54
C GLU A 432 3.65 -18.91 24.40
N GLU A 433 4.16 -18.07 23.50
CA GLU A 433 3.74 -16.67 23.38
C GLU A 433 2.47 -16.49 22.53
N LEU A 434 2.28 -17.32 21.49
CA LEU A 434 1.13 -17.19 20.58
C LEU A 434 0.11 -18.32 20.71
N ALA A 435 0.29 -19.26 21.65
CA ALA A 435 -0.58 -20.41 21.88
C ALA A 435 -0.90 -21.19 20.58
N ILE A 436 0.10 -21.40 19.72
CA ILE A 436 -0.13 -22.01 18.40
C ILE A 436 -0.54 -23.48 18.48
N LYS A 437 -1.47 -23.88 17.60
CA LYS A 437 -1.86 -25.28 17.42
C LYS A 437 -0.95 -25.97 16.39
N THR A 438 -0.04 -26.81 16.85
CA THR A 438 1.00 -27.45 16.01
C THR A 438 0.46 -28.32 14.88
N ASN A 439 -0.73 -28.87 15.01
CA ASN A 439 -1.36 -29.67 13.95
C ASN A 439 -1.89 -28.83 12.77
N LEU A 440 -1.96 -27.49 12.92
CA LEU A 440 -2.48 -26.57 11.91
C LEU A 440 -1.40 -25.68 11.28
N LEU A 441 -0.15 -25.81 11.71
CA LEU A 441 0.93 -24.88 11.38
C LEU A 441 2.24 -25.63 11.16
N SER A 442 3.03 -25.14 10.20
CA SER A 442 4.43 -25.55 10.02
C SER A 442 5.32 -24.33 9.80
N VAL A 443 6.56 -24.39 10.29
CA VAL A 443 7.58 -23.37 9.98
C VAL A 443 8.19 -23.72 8.63
N SER A 444 7.86 -22.94 7.60
CA SER A 444 8.36 -23.18 6.24
C SER A 444 9.77 -22.65 6.02
N HIS A 445 10.14 -21.53 6.67
CA HIS A 445 11.43 -20.88 6.53
C HIS A 445 11.86 -20.22 7.84
N VAL A 446 13.17 -20.23 8.09
CA VAL A 446 13.82 -19.57 9.24
C VAL A 446 14.87 -18.57 8.75
N TYR A 447 14.83 -17.38 9.34
CA TYR A 447 15.78 -16.28 9.19
C TYR A 447 16.43 -16.04 10.55
N ALA A 448 17.32 -16.96 10.95
CA ALA A 448 17.90 -16.99 12.29
C ALA A 448 18.66 -15.70 12.62
N VAL A 449 19.50 -15.21 11.70
CA VAL A 449 20.28 -13.97 11.89
C VAL A 449 19.38 -12.78 12.21
N GLN A 450 18.19 -12.71 11.59
CA GLN A 450 17.28 -11.58 11.73
C GLN A 450 16.15 -11.81 12.74
N GLY A 451 16.08 -13.00 13.35
CA GLY A 451 15.01 -13.30 14.31
C GLY A 451 13.62 -13.32 13.66
N ALA A 452 13.47 -14.07 12.56
CA ALA A 452 12.20 -14.14 11.84
C ALA A 452 11.90 -15.52 11.26
N VAL A 453 10.62 -15.81 11.05
CA VAL A 453 10.14 -17.08 10.49
C VAL A 453 8.98 -16.85 9.52
N VAL A 454 8.77 -17.81 8.61
CA VAL A 454 7.58 -17.87 7.76
C VAL A 454 6.77 -19.11 8.09
N LEU A 455 5.55 -18.89 8.57
CA LEU A 455 4.60 -19.90 8.97
C LEU A 455 3.69 -20.26 7.80
N GLU A 456 3.43 -21.55 7.62
CA GLU A 456 2.42 -22.08 6.71
C GLU A 456 1.26 -22.66 7.54
N ILE A 457 0.07 -22.07 7.42
CA ILE A 457 -1.08 -22.32 8.29
C ILE A 457 -2.25 -22.88 7.48
N SER A 458 -2.80 -24.01 7.91
CA SER A 458 -3.87 -24.73 7.20
C SER A 458 -5.30 -24.35 7.61
N CYS A 459 -5.46 -23.37 8.50
CA CYS A 459 -6.74 -22.90 9.00
C CYS A 459 -6.82 -21.36 8.97
N PHE A 460 -7.87 -20.79 8.36
CA PHE A 460 -8.04 -19.33 8.26
C PHE A 460 -8.20 -18.64 9.61
N SER A 461 -9.03 -19.20 10.50
CA SER A 461 -9.28 -18.60 11.81
C SER A 461 -8.04 -18.61 12.69
N GLU A 462 -7.23 -19.67 12.59
CA GLU A 462 -5.97 -19.75 13.32
C GLU A 462 -4.94 -18.76 12.77
N ALA A 463 -4.86 -18.61 11.44
CA ALA A 463 -3.96 -17.64 10.83
C ALA A 463 -4.31 -16.19 11.21
N GLU A 464 -5.59 -15.85 11.21
CA GLU A 464 -6.08 -14.53 11.64
C GLU A 464 -5.80 -14.29 13.12
N ARG A 465 -6.07 -15.29 13.99
CA ARG A 465 -5.77 -15.21 15.42
C ARG A 465 -4.28 -14.94 15.68
N ILE A 466 -3.40 -15.71 15.05
CA ILE A 466 -1.94 -15.55 15.19
C ILE A 466 -1.49 -14.19 14.67
N TYR A 467 -2.03 -13.73 13.53
CA TYR A 467 -1.70 -12.42 12.98
C TYR A 467 -2.08 -11.26 13.92
N MET A 468 -3.26 -11.33 14.56
CA MET A 468 -3.69 -10.30 15.51
C MET A 468 -2.86 -10.36 16.79
N LEU A 469 -2.71 -11.56 17.38
CA LEU A 469 -1.97 -11.74 18.62
C LEU A 469 -0.51 -11.31 18.48
N ALA A 470 0.17 -11.71 17.40
CA ALA A 470 1.55 -11.32 17.16
C ALA A 470 1.77 -9.81 17.07
N LYS A 471 0.75 -8.99 16.75
CA LYS A 471 0.93 -7.53 16.77
C LYS A 471 0.90 -6.95 18.18
N ASP A 472 0.28 -7.65 19.12
CA ASP A 472 0.11 -7.21 20.50
C ASP A 472 1.12 -7.89 21.45
N THR A 473 1.99 -8.77 20.92
CA THR A 473 3.02 -9.50 21.68
C THR A 473 4.37 -8.80 21.62
N MET A 474 5.05 -8.75 22.77
CA MET A 474 6.41 -8.25 22.95
C MET A 474 7.31 -9.39 23.43
N ILE A 475 8.50 -9.56 22.83
CA ILE A 475 9.51 -10.54 23.27
C ILE A 475 10.85 -9.80 23.40
N ASN A 476 11.51 -9.89 24.57
CA ASN A 476 12.76 -9.19 24.88
C ASN A 476 12.70 -7.69 24.52
N ASP A 477 11.62 -7.02 24.96
CA ASP A 477 11.31 -5.60 24.69
C ASP A 477 11.19 -5.23 23.20
N LYS A 478 11.05 -6.22 22.31
CA LYS A 478 10.78 -6.03 20.89
C LYS A 478 9.37 -6.47 20.53
N GLN A 479 8.63 -5.56 19.90
CA GLN A 479 7.31 -5.87 19.37
C GLN A 479 7.42 -6.83 18.19
N LEU A 480 6.64 -7.90 18.24
CA LEU A 480 6.54 -8.80 17.10
C LEU A 480 5.82 -8.10 15.94
N THR A 481 6.23 -8.48 14.72
CA THR A 481 5.63 -7.99 13.48
C THR A 481 5.03 -9.16 12.72
N ALA A 482 3.84 -8.98 12.16
CA ALA A 482 3.13 -10.02 11.44
C ALA A 482 2.67 -9.52 10.06
N THR A 483 3.03 -10.24 9.01
CA THR A 483 2.68 -9.87 7.62
C THR A 483 2.17 -11.07 6.83
N VAL A 484 0.96 -10.93 6.26
CA VAL A 484 0.42 -11.92 5.33
C VAL A 484 1.16 -11.84 4.00
N LEU A 485 1.71 -12.96 3.56
CA LEU A 485 2.52 -13.04 2.34
C LEU A 485 1.71 -13.67 1.19
N PRO A 486 1.67 -13.03 0.01
CA PRO A 486 1.17 -13.68 -1.19
C PRO A 486 2.22 -14.66 -1.73
N GLU A 487 1.79 -15.57 -2.60
CA GLU A 487 2.70 -16.37 -3.41
C GLU A 487 2.79 -15.81 -4.82
N VAL A 488 4.02 -15.65 -5.32
CA VAL A 488 4.27 -15.32 -6.72
C VAL A 488 4.39 -16.63 -7.51
N LEU A 489 3.44 -16.85 -8.42
CA LEU A 489 3.41 -17.97 -9.36
C LEU A 489 4.41 -17.70 -10.49
N HIS A 490 5.69 -17.87 -10.20
CA HIS A 490 6.81 -17.55 -11.09
C HIS A 490 6.74 -18.28 -12.44
N SER A 491 6.16 -19.48 -12.51
CA SER A 491 5.92 -20.20 -13.77
C SER A 491 4.92 -19.52 -14.71
N LYS A 492 4.10 -18.58 -14.20
CA LYS A 492 3.14 -17.78 -14.98
C LYS A 492 3.68 -16.41 -15.36
N LEU A 493 4.85 -16.01 -14.85
CA LEU A 493 5.45 -14.73 -15.19
C LEU A 493 5.85 -14.73 -16.68
N PRO A 494 5.52 -13.67 -17.44
CA PRO A 494 6.02 -13.52 -18.80
C PRO A 494 7.54 -13.53 -18.82
N GLN A 495 8.16 -14.22 -19.79
CA GLN A 495 9.62 -14.39 -19.83
C GLN A 495 10.37 -13.06 -19.79
N VAL A 496 9.84 -12.00 -20.42
CA VAL A 496 10.46 -10.66 -20.52
C VAL A 496 10.19 -9.78 -19.29
N CYS A 497 9.27 -10.18 -18.40
CA CYS A 497 8.88 -9.37 -17.25
C CYS A 497 10.02 -9.26 -16.23
N CYS A 498 10.19 -8.06 -15.66
CA CYS A 498 11.14 -7.77 -14.59
C CYS A 498 10.43 -6.92 -13.52
N PRO A 499 9.58 -7.55 -12.69
CA PRO A 499 8.74 -6.81 -11.77
C PRO A 499 9.57 -5.95 -10.80
N LEU A 500 9.07 -4.77 -10.44
CA LEU A 500 9.72 -3.90 -9.46
C LEU A 500 9.23 -4.23 -8.05
N LEU A 501 10.15 -4.57 -7.13
CA LEU A 501 9.91 -4.64 -5.70
C LEU A 501 10.20 -3.27 -5.08
N VAL A 502 9.21 -2.66 -4.42
CA VAL A 502 9.31 -1.31 -3.86
C VAL A 502 9.32 -1.36 -2.35
N PHE A 503 10.37 -0.82 -1.74
CA PHE A 503 10.46 -0.58 -0.30
C PHE A 503 10.30 0.91 -0.01
N VAL A 504 9.44 1.23 0.95
CA VAL A 504 9.21 2.61 1.36
C VAL A 504 9.35 2.73 2.87
N ASN A 505 10.19 3.65 3.32
CA ASN A 505 10.22 4.08 4.72
C ASN A 505 9.24 5.24 4.91
N PRO A 506 8.07 5.03 5.53
CA PRO A 506 7.04 6.06 5.64
C PRO A 506 7.44 7.24 6.53
N LYS A 507 8.39 7.02 7.47
CA LYS A 507 8.91 8.06 8.37
C LYS A 507 9.90 9.00 7.68
N SER A 508 10.44 8.63 6.52
CA SER A 508 11.43 9.43 5.80
C SER A 508 10.82 10.65 5.06
N GLY A 509 11.62 11.70 4.91
CA GLY A 509 11.30 12.86 4.08
C GLY A 509 10.23 13.79 4.61
N GLY A 510 10.01 13.84 5.93
CA GLY A 510 8.93 14.63 6.54
C GLY A 510 7.56 14.05 6.21
N LEU A 511 7.39 12.72 6.39
CA LEU A 511 6.18 11.94 6.09
C LEU A 511 5.83 11.81 4.60
N LYS A 512 6.63 12.36 3.67
CA LYS A 512 6.46 12.15 2.22
C LYS A 512 6.52 10.67 1.82
N GLY A 513 7.20 9.82 2.60
CA GLY A 513 7.19 8.37 2.40
C GLY A 513 5.78 7.78 2.40
N ARG A 514 4.87 8.27 3.24
CA ARG A 514 3.47 7.80 3.30
C ARG A 514 2.71 8.07 2.01
N ASP A 515 2.87 9.26 1.44
CA ASP A 515 2.24 9.63 0.16
C ASP A 515 2.77 8.82 -1.02
N LEU A 516 4.08 8.52 -1.01
CA LEU A 516 4.72 7.67 -2.01
C LEU A 516 4.25 6.22 -1.92
N LEU A 517 4.13 5.68 -0.70
CA LEU A 517 3.61 4.33 -0.46
C LEU A 517 2.22 4.17 -1.10
N TYR A 518 1.32 5.12 -0.87
CA TYR A 518 0.01 5.19 -1.52
C TYR A 518 0.13 5.25 -3.05
N SER A 519 0.97 6.16 -3.55
CA SER A 519 1.09 6.40 -4.98
C SER A 519 1.61 5.17 -5.73
N PHE A 520 2.58 4.44 -5.15
CA PHE A 520 3.08 3.21 -5.74
C PHE A 520 2.09 2.04 -5.62
N ARG A 521 1.32 1.93 -4.53
CA ARG A 521 0.22 0.95 -4.43
C ARG A 521 -0.85 1.16 -5.50
N LYS A 522 -1.09 2.40 -5.90
CA LYS A 522 -1.98 2.73 -7.01
C LYS A 522 -1.35 2.39 -8.37
N LEU A 523 -0.09 2.76 -8.60
CA LEU A 523 0.55 2.61 -9.92
C LEU A 523 1.02 1.18 -10.24
N LEU A 524 1.40 0.41 -9.21
CA LEU A 524 1.88 -0.97 -9.31
C LEU A 524 0.89 -1.93 -8.65
N ASN A 525 1.16 -3.23 -8.71
CA ASN A 525 0.43 -4.19 -7.89
C ASN A 525 0.79 -3.96 -6.40
N PRO A 526 -0.17 -3.79 -5.46
CA PRO A 526 0.14 -3.53 -4.05
C PRO A 526 0.91 -4.67 -3.36
N HIS A 527 0.94 -5.86 -3.97
CA HIS A 527 1.77 -6.99 -3.54
C HIS A 527 3.26 -6.83 -3.81
N GLN A 528 3.66 -5.78 -4.54
CA GLN A 528 5.05 -5.43 -4.77
C GLN A 528 5.54 -4.26 -3.91
N VAL A 529 4.66 -3.65 -3.12
CA VAL A 529 4.95 -2.43 -2.36
C VAL A 529 4.95 -2.76 -0.86
N PHE A 530 6.12 -2.63 -0.25
CA PHE A 530 6.39 -2.97 1.14
C PHE A 530 6.78 -1.74 1.94
N GLU A 531 6.15 -1.61 3.10
CA GLU A 531 6.46 -0.60 4.10
C GLU A 531 7.52 -1.17 5.05
N LEU A 532 8.67 -0.48 5.18
CA LEU A 532 9.81 -1.02 5.92
C LEU A 532 9.61 -1.05 7.44
N THR A 533 8.71 -0.24 7.99
CA THR A 533 8.38 -0.23 9.42
C THR A 533 7.60 -1.47 9.88
N ASN A 534 7.13 -2.31 8.97
CA ASN A 534 6.40 -3.54 9.29
C ASN A 534 7.20 -4.78 8.85
N GLY A 535 8.10 -5.24 9.70
CA GLY A 535 8.92 -6.45 9.47
C GLY A 535 10.14 -6.25 8.57
N GLY A 536 10.47 -5.00 8.20
CA GLY A 536 11.66 -4.69 7.42
C GLY A 536 11.59 -5.13 5.95
N PRO A 537 12.74 -5.32 5.28
CA PRO A 537 12.79 -5.71 3.86
C PRO A 537 12.56 -7.21 3.62
N LEU A 538 12.76 -8.08 4.62
CA LEU A 538 12.68 -9.53 4.48
C LEU A 538 11.34 -10.05 3.94
N PRO A 539 10.16 -9.55 4.36
CA PRO A 539 8.88 -9.96 3.78
C PRO A 539 8.81 -9.78 2.26
N GLY A 540 9.37 -8.67 1.76
CA GLY A 540 9.41 -8.36 0.33
C GLY A 540 10.33 -9.30 -0.43
N PHE A 541 11.56 -9.48 0.06
CA PHE A 541 12.50 -10.40 -0.56
C PHE A 541 12.04 -11.86 -0.50
N HIS A 542 11.41 -12.29 0.60
CA HIS A 542 10.83 -13.62 0.71
C HIS A 542 9.74 -13.83 -0.35
N THR A 543 8.84 -12.86 -0.50
CA THR A 543 7.77 -12.88 -1.52
C THR A 543 8.34 -13.04 -2.94
N PHE A 544 9.50 -12.43 -3.19
CA PHE A 544 10.19 -12.43 -4.48
C PHE A 544 11.28 -13.51 -4.62
N SER A 545 11.45 -14.39 -3.62
CA SER A 545 12.57 -15.34 -3.57
C SER A 545 12.67 -16.27 -4.78
N GLN A 546 11.53 -16.65 -5.34
CA GLN A 546 11.43 -17.53 -6.51
C GLN A 546 11.27 -16.77 -7.84
N VAL A 547 11.29 -15.43 -7.82
CA VAL A 547 11.17 -14.62 -9.04
C VAL A 547 12.53 -14.60 -9.74
N PRO A 548 12.62 -15.06 -11.00
CA PRO A 548 13.91 -15.26 -11.67
C PRO A 548 14.64 -13.95 -11.98
N ARG A 549 13.88 -12.85 -12.20
CA ARG A 549 14.42 -11.52 -12.47
C ARG A 549 13.50 -10.45 -11.91
N PHE A 550 14.04 -9.54 -11.11
CA PHE A 550 13.31 -8.39 -10.59
C PHE A 550 14.27 -7.23 -10.32
N ARG A 551 13.72 -6.02 -10.17
CA ARG A 551 14.44 -4.81 -9.73
C ARG A 551 13.93 -4.39 -8.36
N VAL A 552 14.72 -3.60 -7.63
CA VAL A 552 14.33 -3.02 -6.34
C VAL A 552 14.30 -1.50 -6.43
N LEU A 553 13.31 -0.86 -5.83
CA LEU A 553 13.28 0.59 -5.59
C LEU A 553 13.21 0.84 -4.08
N VAL A 554 14.20 1.55 -3.52
CA VAL A 554 14.24 1.91 -2.10
C VAL A 554 13.94 3.39 -1.92
N CYS A 555 12.85 3.72 -1.22
CA CYS A 555 12.45 5.08 -0.92
C CYS A 555 12.78 5.42 0.54
N GLY A 556 13.86 6.16 0.76
CA GLY A 556 14.41 6.43 2.10
C GLY A 556 15.67 7.30 2.06
N GLY A 557 16.30 7.51 3.21
CA GLY A 557 17.65 8.08 3.30
C GLY A 557 18.74 7.02 3.10
N ASP A 558 20.01 7.42 3.16
CA ASP A 558 21.16 6.53 2.94
C ASP A 558 21.16 5.32 3.90
N GLY A 559 20.86 5.51 5.20
CA GLY A 559 20.73 4.40 6.15
C GLY A 559 19.59 3.42 5.83
N THR A 560 18.49 3.89 5.21
CA THR A 560 17.42 2.99 4.72
C THR A 560 17.91 2.15 3.53
N VAL A 561 18.71 2.75 2.65
CA VAL A 561 19.33 2.02 1.52
C VAL A 561 20.30 0.97 2.06
N GLY A 562 21.18 1.35 2.98
CA GLY A 562 22.11 0.43 3.64
C GLY A 562 21.41 -0.76 4.30
N TRP A 563 20.31 -0.52 5.01
CA TRP A 563 19.51 -1.60 5.62
C TRP A 563 18.95 -2.59 4.59
N VAL A 564 18.41 -2.10 3.46
CA VAL A 564 17.89 -2.98 2.39
C VAL A 564 19.03 -3.75 1.71
N LEU A 565 20.18 -3.10 1.47
CA LEU A 565 21.34 -3.75 0.87
C LEU A 565 21.94 -4.83 1.78
N GLY A 566 22.04 -4.58 3.08
CA GLY A 566 22.48 -5.57 4.07
C GLY A 566 21.55 -6.78 4.10
N ALA A 567 20.23 -6.56 4.16
CA ALA A 567 19.27 -7.65 4.12
C ALA A 567 19.33 -8.45 2.81
N LEU A 568 19.56 -7.79 1.67
CA LEU A 568 19.72 -8.45 0.37
C LEU A 568 20.98 -9.33 0.34
N GLU A 569 22.10 -8.83 0.87
CA GLU A 569 23.35 -9.58 0.96
C GLU A 569 23.18 -10.84 1.82
N GLU A 570 22.58 -10.70 3.01
CA GLU A 570 22.37 -11.79 3.95
C GLU A 570 21.51 -12.93 3.39
N ILE A 571 20.52 -12.62 2.55
CA ILE A 571 19.61 -13.62 1.99
C ILE A 571 19.91 -13.98 0.53
N ARG A 572 20.99 -13.43 -0.05
CA ARG A 572 21.33 -13.55 -1.47
C ARG A 572 21.29 -15.01 -1.96
N TYR A 573 21.83 -15.93 -1.15
CA TYR A 573 21.89 -17.36 -1.46
C TYR A 573 20.53 -18.07 -1.44
N LYS A 574 19.49 -17.44 -0.87
CA LYS A 574 18.10 -17.94 -0.84
C LYS A 574 17.26 -17.40 -2.00
N LEU A 575 17.78 -16.47 -2.81
CA LEU A 575 17.08 -15.86 -3.93
C LEU A 575 17.49 -16.52 -5.25
N VAL A 576 16.52 -16.82 -6.11
CA VAL A 576 16.79 -17.25 -7.49
C VAL A 576 17.46 -16.12 -8.29
N CYS A 577 17.00 -14.88 -8.08
CA CYS A 577 17.70 -13.68 -8.55
C CYS A 577 18.61 -13.16 -7.43
N SER A 578 19.87 -13.56 -7.45
CA SER A 578 20.85 -13.22 -6.42
C SER A 578 21.33 -11.76 -6.48
N GLU A 579 21.26 -11.12 -7.65
CA GLU A 579 21.79 -9.76 -7.87
C GLU A 579 20.77 -8.83 -8.54
N PRO A 580 19.61 -8.57 -7.91
CA PRO A 580 18.64 -7.64 -8.45
C PRO A 580 19.20 -6.22 -8.43
N SER A 581 18.94 -5.44 -9.50
CA SER A 581 19.42 -4.06 -9.57
C SER A 581 18.60 -3.13 -8.69
N VAL A 582 19.27 -2.24 -7.96
CA VAL A 582 18.64 -1.38 -6.93
C VAL A 582 18.63 0.09 -7.36
N ALA A 583 17.44 0.66 -7.53
CA ALA A 583 17.21 2.10 -7.63
C ALA A 583 16.90 2.70 -6.26
N ILE A 584 17.17 4.00 -6.12
CA ILE A 584 16.88 4.74 -4.89
C ILE A 584 16.03 5.97 -5.18
N LEU A 585 15.11 6.28 -4.27
CA LEU A 585 14.38 7.54 -4.23
C LEU A 585 14.78 8.28 -2.94
N PRO A 586 15.64 9.31 -3.04
CA PRO A 586 16.25 9.93 -1.87
C PRO A 586 15.22 10.73 -1.06
N LEU A 587 14.89 10.27 0.14
CA LEU A 587 13.99 10.94 1.09
C LEU A 587 14.72 11.53 2.31
N GLY A 588 16.01 11.26 2.47
CA GLY A 588 16.83 11.75 3.59
C GLY A 588 17.28 13.22 3.45
N THR A 589 18.20 13.64 4.32
CA THR A 589 18.77 15.00 4.30
C THR A 589 20.12 15.06 3.55
N GLY A 590 20.99 14.05 3.72
CA GLY A 590 22.32 13.94 3.07
C GLY A 590 22.20 13.51 1.59
N ASN A 591 21.73 12.28 1.38
CA ASN A 591 21.43 11.66 0.09
C ASN A 591 22.63 11.65 -0.87
N ASP A 592 23.82 11.39 -0.35
CA ASP A 592 25.07 11.40 -1.12
C ASP A 592 25.05 10.34 -2.22
N LEU A 593 24.57 9.13 -1.91
CA LEU A 593 24.39 8.07 -2.91
C LEU A 593 23.37 8.47 -3.99
N GLY A 594 22.30 9.17 -3.59
CA GLY A 594 21.30 9.75 -4.50
C GLY A 594 21.90 10.72 -5.52
N ARG A 595 22.89 11.52 -5.11
CA ARG A 595 23.57 12.49 -5.99
C ARG A 595 24.49 11.77 -6.98
N VAL A 596 25.28 10.81 -6.50
CA VAL A 596 26.22 10.03 -7.33
C VAL A 596 25.47 9.21 -8.39
N LEU A 597 24.35 8.60 -8.00
CA LEU A 597 23.46 7.86 -8.90
C LEU A 597 22.48 8.73 -9.70
N ARG A 598 22.57 10.07 -9.58
CA ARG A 598 21.76 11.07 -10.30
C ARG A 598 20.25 11.03 -10.02
N TRP A 599 19.83 10.40 -8.93
CA TRP A 599 18.46 10.50 -8.41
C TRP A 599 18.18 11.83 -7.71
N GLY A 600 19.25 12.56 -7.37
CA GLY A 600 19.19 13.95 -6.90
C GLY A 600 19.40 14.10 -5.40
N ALA A 601 19.38 15.36 -4.94
CA ALA A 601 19.59 15.73 -3.53
C ALA A 601 18.43 15.37 -2.60
N GLY A 602 17.31 14.90 -3.15
CA GLY A 602 16.16 14.38 -2.43
C GLY A 602 14.83 14.84 -3.00
N TYR A 603 13.78 14.09 -2.72
CA TYR A 603 12.48 14.19 -3.34
C TYR A 603 11.75 15.52 -3.08
N SER A 604 11.39 16.17 -4.18
CA SER A 604 10.71 17.48 -4.22
C SER A 604 9.26 17.40 -4.73
N GLY A 605 8.63 16.22 -4.69
CA GLY A 605 7.26 16.05 -5.16
C GLY A 605 7.15 15.75 -6.66
N GLU A 606 8.18 15.15 -7.25
CA GLU A 606 8.12 14.60 -8.61
C GLU A 606 6.95 13.62 -8.77
N ASP A 607 6.32 13.60 -9.94
CA ASP A 607 5.22 12.67 -10.19
C ASP A 607 5.69 11.20 -10.06
N PRO A 608 5.08 10.36 -9.20
CA PRO A 608 5.51 8.99 -8.98
C PRO A 608 5.52 8.12 -10.24
N TYR A 609 4.66 8.39 -11.22
CA TYR A 609 4.68 7.68 -12.51
C TYR A 609 5.96 8.02 -13.30
N SER A 610 6.35 9.29 -13.36
CA SER A 610 7.63 9.71 -13.98
C SER A 610 8.87 9.10 -13.32
N ILE A 611 8.82 8.88 -12.00
CA ILE A 611 9.88 8.20 -11.26
C ILE A 611 9.98 6.75 -11.73
N LEU A 612 8.87 6.01 -11.82
CA LEU A 612 8.86 4.62 -12.29
C LEU A 612 9.38 4.50 -13.73
N VAL A 613 9.02 5.43 -14.62
CA VAL A 613 9.58 5.48 -15.98
C VAL A 613 11.09 5.70 -15.95
N SER A 614 11.57 6.59 -15.08
CA SER A 614 13.01 6.83 -14.91
C SER A 614 13.74 5.59 -14.36
N VAL A 615 13.08 4.77 -13.53
CA VAL A 615 13.63 3.50 -13.03
C VAL A 615 13.70 2.44 -14.14
N ASP A 616 12.70 2.38 -15.02
CA ASP A 616 12.71 1.48 -16.17
C ASP A 616 13.86 1.80 -17.16
N GLU A 617 14.12 3.09 -17.36
CA GLU A 617 15.11 3.62 -18.31
C GLU A 617 16.51 3.81 -17.73
N ALA A 618 16.73 3.47 -16.45
CA ALA A 618 18.00 3.70 -15.75
C ALA A 618 19.12 2.79 -16.23
N ASP A 619 20.35 3.30 -16.18
CA ASP A 619 21.56 2.56 -16.49
C ASP A 619 22.00 1.69 -15.30
N HIS A 620 22.57 0.52 -15.58
CA HIS A 620 23.16 -0.34 -14.56
C HIS A 620 24.60 0.11 -14.24
N VAL A 621 24.93 0.22 -12.96
CA VAL A 621 26.29 0.49 -12.48
C VAL A 621 26.61 -0.41 -11.29
N PHE A 622 27.89 -0.70 -11.05
CA PHE A 622 28.31 -1.44 -9.87
C PHE A 622 28.69 -0.49 -8.73
N MET A 623 28.59 -0.98 -7.51
CA MET A 623 29.04 -0.29 -6.31
C MET A 623 29.76 -1.28 -5.40
N ASP A 624 30.97 -0.94 -5.00
CA ASP A 624 31.72 -1.63 -3.96
C ASP A 624 31.06 -1.38 -2.61
N ARG A 625 31.16 -2.37 -1.73
CA ARG A 625 30.75 -2.27 -0.34
C ARG A 625 31.93 -2.66 0.54
N TRP A 626 31.94 -2.18 1.77
CA TRP A 626 33.10 -2.29 2.65
C TRP A 626 32.71 -2.79 4.03
N THR A 627 33.48 -3.76 4.53
CA THR A 627 33.34 -4.30 5.88
C THR A 627 34.35 -3.60 6.79
N ILE A 628 33.84 -3.06 7.88
CA ILE A 628 34.62 -2.46 8.95
C ILE A 628 34.55 -3.41 10.14
N LEU A 629 35.70 -3.98 10.51
CA LEU A 629 35.86 -4.81 11.70
C LEU A 629 36.43 -3.92 12.80
N LEU A 630 35.72 -3.85 13.91
CA LEU A 630 36.12 -3.12 15.11
C LEU A 630 36.57 -4.16 16.13
N ASP A 631 37.87 -4.23 16.34
CA ASP A 631 38.45 -5.13 17.32
C ASP A 631 38.32 -4.52 18.72
N ALA A 632 37.81 -5.32 19.65
CA ALA A 632 37.79 -5.00 21.06
C ALA A 632 38.70 -6.02 21.77
N GLN A 633 39.97 -5.65 22.01
CA GLN A 633 40.85 -6.37 22.93
C GLN A 633 41.40 -5.38 23.95
N GLU A 634 41.59 -5.68 25.25
CA GLU A 634 41.35 -6.89 26.05
C GLU A 634 41.26 -6.47 27.53
N VAL A 635 40.58 -7.29 28.33
CA VAL A 635 40.68 -7.51 29.79
C VAL A 635 41.35 -6.38 30.60
N VAL A 636 40.53 -5.58 31.28
CA VAL A 636 41.00 -4.95 32.51
C VAL A 636 41.19 -6.09 33.51
N GLU A 637 42.40 -6.32 33.99
CA GLU A 637 42.63 -7.11 35.20
C GLU A 637 41.87 -6.44 36.34
N SER A 638 40.61 -6.81 36.54
CA SER A 638 39.93 -6.56 37.80
C SER A 638 40.59 -7.46 38.84
N ALA A 639 40.86 -6.91 40.02
CA ALA A 639 41.50 -7.61 41.15
C ALA A 639 40.67 -8.79 41.73
N GLU A 640 39.71 -9.31 40.99
CA GLU A 640 38.89 -10.47 41.33
C GLU A 640 38.85 -11.39 40.09
N ASN A 641 39.28 -12.64 40.26
CA ASN A 641 39.43 -13.66 39.22
C ASN A 641 38.12 -14.01 38.48
N VAL A 642 37.65 -13.14 37.59
CA VAL A 642 36.58 -13.44 36.63
C VAL A 642 37.16 -13.30 35.23
N ILE A 643 37.36 -14.44 34.56
CA ILE A 643 37.73 -14.48 33.15
C ILE A 643 36.47 -14.07 32.37
N LEU A 644 36.42 -12.82 31.92
CA LEU A 644 35.40 -12.35 30.98
C LEU A 644 35.77 -12.88 29.58
N GLU A 645 34.85 -13.60 28.94
CA GLU A 645 35.00 -13.98 27.54
C GLU A 645 35.16 -12.72 26.67
N PRO A 646 36.12 -12.69 25.71
CA PRO A 646 36.29 -11.54 24.83
C PRO A 646 35.01 -11.34 24.00
N GLU A 647 34.46 -10.12 24.03
CA GLU A 647 33.33 -9.77 23.18
C GLU A 647 33.71 -9.96 21.70
N PRO A 648 32.84 -10.56 20.88
CA PRO A 648 33.13 -10.74 19.47
C PRO A 648 33.29 -9.38 18.78
N PRO A 649 34.17 -9.27 17.77
CA PRO A 649 34.42 -8.01 17.10
C PRO A 649 33.14 -7.47 16.45
N LYS A 650 32.91 -6.17 16.60
CA LYS A 650 31.74 -5.51 16.01
C LYS A 650 31.99 -5.32 14.52
N ILE A 651 31.08 -5.86 13.69
CA ILE A 651 31.14 -5.76 12.23
C ILE A 651 30.15 -4.69 11.76
N VAL A 652 30.64 -3.72 10.98
CA VAL A 652 29.83 -2.66 10.38
C VAL A 652 29.98 -2.67 8.87
N GLN A 653 28.88 -2.54 8.14
CA GLN A 653 28.88 -2.44 6.68
C GLN A 653 28.81 -0.97 6.26
N MET A 654 29.68 -0.58 5.32
CA MET A 654 29.78 0.78 4.79
C MET A 654 29.49 0.80 3.28
N ASN A 655 28.70 1.77 2.85
CA ASN A 655 28.34 1.99 1.45
C ASN A 655 28.89 3.32 0.91
N ASN A 656 28.94 4.38 1.73
CA ASN A 656 29.31 5.71 1.29
C ASN A 656 30.67 6.12 1.84
N TYR A 657 30.79 6.26 3.16
CA TYR A 657 32.01 6.74 3.80
C TYR A 657 32.03 6.51 5.32
N CYS A 658 33.23 6.46 5.87
CA CYS A 658 33.53 6.32 7.30
C CYS A 658 34.41 7.50 7.74
N GLY A 659 34.07 8.14 8.85
CA GLY A 659 34.79 9.29 9.39
C GLY A 659 35.28 9.04 10.81
N LEU A 660 36.49 9.51 11.11
CA LEU A 660 37.08 9.53 12.45
C LEU A 660 37.40 10.97 12.86
N GLY A 661 37.23 11.31 14.12
CA GLY A 661 37.54 12.64 14.66
C GLY A 661 36.44 13.66 14.38
N ILE A 662 36.80 14.85 13.89
CA ILE A 662 35.87 15.99 13.81
C ILE A 662 34.59 15.69 13.00
N ASP A 663 34.68 14.95 11.89
CA ASP A 663 33.52 14.55 11.08
C ASP A 663 32.50 13.72 11.87
N ALA A 664 33.01 12.72 12.59
CA ALA A 664 32.20 11.88 13.45
C ALA A 664 31.68 12.61 14.68
N GLU A 665 32.45 13.54 15.26
CA GLU A 665 32.00 14.34 16.40
C GLU A 665 30.81 15.25 16.04
N LEU A 666 30.84 15.86 14.84
CA LEU A 666 29.71 16.65 14.33
C LEU A 666 28.47 15.78 14.10
N SER A 667 28.69 14.59 13.52
CA SER A 667 27.62 13.60 13.32
C SER A 667 27.02 13.15 14.66
N LEU A 668 27.84 12.91 15.68
CA LEU A 668 27.41 12.51 17.03
C LEU A 668 26.60 13.62 17.71
N GLY A 669 27.05 14.88 17.62
CA GLY A 669 26.30 16.01 18.17
C GLY A 669 24.95 16.20 17.49
N PHE A 670 24.87 15.99 16.16
CA PHE A 670 23.59 15.97 15.45
C PHE A 670 22.71 14.79 15.86
N HIS A 671 23.30 13.62 16.10
CA HIS A 671 22.57 12.42 16.54
C HIS A 671 21.91 12.62 17.90
N HIS A 672 22.66 13.09 18.90
CA HIS A 672 22.11 13.37 20.24
C HIS A 672 20.97 14.39 20.18
N ALA A 673 21.14 15.47 19.42
CA ALA A 673 20.07 16.46 19.23
C ALA A 673 18.80 15.83 18.60
N ARG A 674 18.97 14.84 17.71
CA ARG A 674 17.86 14.10 17.10
C ARG A 674 17.19 13.12 18.05
N GLU A 675 17.94 12.49 18.95
CA GLU A 675 17.41 11.58 19.97
C GLU A 675 16.67 12.32 21.09
N GLU A 676 17.16 13.50 21.47
CA GLU A 676 16.52 14.34 22.48
C GLU A 676 15.15 14.85 22.02
N GLU A 677 15.01 15.28 20.76
CA GLU A 677 13.77 15.87 20.24
C GLU A 677 13.38 15.35 18.84
N PRO A 678 13.03 14.06 18.66
CA PRO A 678 12.81 13.44 17.36
C PRO A 678 11.75 14.16 16.51
N GLY A 679 10.71 14.71 17.16
CA GLY A 679 9.60 15.42 16.50
C GLY A 679 10.01 16.67 15.71
N LYS A 680 11.16 17.29 16.05
CA LYS A 680 11.67 18.49 15.35
C LYS A 680 12.46 18.17 14.07
N PHE A 681 12.77 16.90 13.81
CA PHE A 681 13.62 16.48 12.67
C PHE A 681 12.83 16.09 11.41
N ASN A 682 11.70 16.76 11.19
CA ASN A 682 10.78 16.50 10.08
C ASN A 682 11.10 17.29 8.79
N SER A 683 12.06 18.22 8.84
CA SER A 683 12.41 19.10 7.71
C SER A 683 13.91 19.05 7.39
N ARG A 684 14.24 18.83 6.11
CA ARG A 684 15.64 18.85 5.63
C ARG A 684 16.33 20.17 5.89
N PHE A 685 15.63 21.30 5.80
CA PHE A 685 16.21 22.62 6.04
C PHE A 685 16.57 22.79 7.52
N HIS A 686 15.65 22.41 8.41
CA HIS A 686 15.90 22.42 9.85
C HIS A 686 17.06 21.50 10.22
N ASN A 687 17.07 20.27 9.71
CA ASN A 687 18.13 19.30 9.96
C ASN A 687 19.51 19.84 9.55
N LYS A 688 19.60 20.51 8.39
CA LYS A 688 20.84 21.18 7.96
C LYS A 688 21.24 22.34 8.89
N GLY A 689 20.27 23.12 9.35
CA GLY A 689 20.51 24.20 10.32
C GLY A 689 21.06 23.70 11.66
N VAL A 690 20.53 22.59 12.18
CA VAL A 690 21.03 21.94 13.39
C VAL A 690 22.49 21.50 13.20
N TYR A 691 22.82 20.88 12.06
CA TYR A 691 24.19 20.48 11.75
C TYR A 691 25.17 21.66 11.77
N VAL A 692 24.76 22.81 11.20
CA VAL A 692 25.56 24.05 11.24
C VAL A 692 25.73 24.55 12.67
N LYS A 693 24.65 24.55 13.48
CA LYS A 693 24.71 24.98 14.89
C LYS A 693 25.70 24.13 15.70
N VAL A 694 25.64 22.80 15.56
CA VAL A 694 26.58 21.87 16.20
C VAL A 694 28.02 22.14 15.71
N GLY A 695 28.21 22.38 14.41
CA GLY A 695 29.49 22.78 13.83
C GLY A 695 30.08 24.03 14.50
N LEU A 696 29.29 25.10 14.60
CA LEU A 696 29.73 26.37 15.18
C LEU A 696 30.17 26.23 16.65
N GLN A 697 29.52 25.35 17.43
CA GLN A 697 29.87 25.10 18.83
C GLN A 697 31.24 24.42 19.00
N LYS A 698 31.80 23.82 17.94
CA LYS A 698 33.02 23.01 18.00
C LYS A 698 34.24 23.67 17.35
N ILE A 699 34.11 24.91 16.85
CA ILE A 699 35.17 25.66 16.16
C ILE A 699 36.37 25.96 17.05
N SER A 700 36.16 26.26 18.34
CA SER A 700 37.23 26.65 19.26
C SER A 700 38.01 25.49 19.87
N HIS A 701 37.61 24.24 19.60
CA HIS A 701 38.27 23.06 20.15
C HIS A 701 39.38 22.62 19.19
N THR A 702 40.65 22.69 19.62
CA THR A 702 41.78 22.17 18.84
C THR A 702 41.91 20.66 19.05
N ARG A 703 42.04 19.91 17.95
CA ARG A 703 42.23 18.46 17.99
C ARG A 703 43.58 18.07 17.38
N ASN A 704 44.17 16.97 17.85
CA ASN A 704 45.43 16.47 17.33
C ASN A 704 45.28 15.01 16.88
N LEU A 705 44.28 14.72 16.04
CA LEU A 705 43.92 13.35 15.66
C LEU A 705 45.11 12.56 15.12
N HIS A 706 45.97 13.20 14.31
CA HIS A 706 47.19 12.61 13.76
C HIS A 706 48.18 12.05 14.80
N LYS A 707 48.11 12.49 16.07
CA LYS A 707 48.93 11.96 17.17
C LYS A 707 48.25 10.82 17.93
N ASP A 708 46.93 10.70 17.79
CA ASP A 708 46.11 9.75 18.52
C ASP A 708 45.76 8.50 17.68
N ILE A 709 46.13 8.46 16.40
CA ILE A 709 45.93 7.31 15.51
C ILE A 709 47.19 6.97 14.71
N LYS A 710 47.29 5.71 14.28
CA LYS A 710 48.23 5.27 13.25
C LYS A 710 47.46 4.68 12.07
N LEU A 711 47.89 5.01 10.85
CA LEU A 711 47.27 4.51 9.62
C LEU A 711 48.24 3.60 8.86
N GLN A 712 47.79 2.39 8.59
CA GLN A 712 48.40 1.49 7.63
C GLN A 712 47.44 1.34 6.43
N VAL A 713 47.97 1.54 5.23
CA VAL A 713 47.26 1.32 3.97
C VAL A 713 47.94 0.17 3.24
N ASP A 714 47.18 -0.88 2.99
CA ASP A 714 47.65 -2.18 2.51
C ASP A 714 48.82 -2.70 3.39
N GLN A 715 50.06 -2.64 2.92
CA GLN A 715 51.26 -3.09 3.65
C GLN A 715 52.18 -1.94 4.11
N HIS A 716 51.76 -0.69 3.94
CA HIS A 716 52.61 0.48 4.20
C HIS A 716 52.02 1.34 5.32
N GLU A 717 52.86 1.71 6.29
CA GLU A 717 52.50 2.76 7.26
C GLU A 717 52.53 4.13 6.57
N ILE A 718 51.48 4.92 6.80
CA ILE A 718 51.32 6.25 6.22
C ILE A 718 51.46 7.30 7.32
N GLU A 719 52.41 8.22 7.14
CA GLU A 719 52.58 9.37 8.02
C GLU A 719 51.43 10.37 7.81
N LEU A 720 50.73 10.71 8.90
CA LEU A 720 49.56 11.59 8.85
C LEU A 720 49.97 13.07 9.00
N PRO A 721 49.47 13.97 8.15
CA PRO A 721 49.65 15.41 8.34
C PRO A 721 48.84 15.91 9.55
N SER A 722 49.02 17.17 9.95
CA SER A 722 48.27 17.76 11.06
C SER A 722 46.77 17.87 10.75
N ILE A 723 46.02 16.83 11.08
CA ILE A 723 44.58 16.70 10.83
C ILE A 723 43.80 16.59 12.14
N GLU A 724 42.53 16.97 12.08
CA GLU A 724 41.50 16.80 13.11
C GLU A 724 40.46 15.73 12.74
N GLY A 725 40.41 15.33 11.48
CA GLY A 725 39.53 14.29 10.97
C GLY A 725 40.17 13.47 9.86
N LEU A 726 39.89 12.18 9.84
CA LEU A 726 40.31 11.22 8.81
C LEU A 726 39.06 10.55 8.23
N ILE A 727 38.88 10.59 6.91
CA ILE A 727 37.66 10.15 6.24
C ILE A 727 38.03 9.17 5.12
N PHE A 728 37.41 8.00 5.14
CA PHE A 728 37.49 6.97 4.10
C PHE A 728 36.25 7.08 3.21
N ILE A 729 36.42 7.22 1.91
CA ILE A 729 35.35 7.53 0.95
C ILE A 729 35.28 6.44 -0.11
N ASN A 730 34.07 5.91 -0.35
CA ASN A 730 33.75 4.95 -1.41
C ASN A 730 33.04 5.61 -2.61
N ILE A 731 32.38 6.76 -2.39
CA ILE A 731 31.63 7.46 -3.42
C ILE A 731 32.12 8.91 -3.53
N PRO A 732 32.18 9.53 -4.73
CA PRO A 732 32.67 10.90 -4.90
C PRO A 732 31.63 11.94 -4.46
N SER A 733 31.18 11.85 -3.20
CA SER A 733 30.19 12.73 -2.55
C SER A 733 30.26 12.53 -1.05
N TRP A 734 30.42 13.62 -0.30
CA TRP A 734 30.46 13.62 1.16
C TRP A 734 29.63 14.79 1.71
N GLY A 735 28.98 14.60 2.87
CA GLY A 735 28.38 15.70 3.63
C GLY A 735 27.31 16.49 2.87
N SER A 736 26.39 15.81 2.17
CA SER A 736 25.35 16.43 1.33
C SER A 736 25.84 16.97 -0.02
N GLY A 737 26.77 16.27 -0.67
CA GLY A 737 27.16 16.51 -2.06
C GLY A 737 28.48 17.25 -2.26
N ALA A 738 29.27 17.45 -1.21
CA ALA A 738 30.59 18.05 -1.33
C ALA A 738 31.61 17.06 -1.91
N ASP A 739 32.54 17.57 -2.70
CA ASP A 739 33.67 16.79 -3.21
C ASP A 739 34.86 16.97 -2.27
N LEU A 740 35.10 15.96 -1.43
CA LEU A 740 36.22 15.99 -0.48
C LEU A 740 37.57 15.71 -1.20
N TRP A 741 37.57 15.00 -2.32
CA TRP A 741 38.79 14.61 -3.05
C TRP A 741 39.34 15.74 -3.90
N GLY A 742 38.47 16.48 -4.57
CA GLY A 742 38.82 17.61 -5.42
C GLY A 742 39.39 17.21 -6.79
N SER A 743 40.12 18.14 -7.43
CA SER A 743 40.54 18.00 -8.84
C SER A 743 41.54 16.86 -9.10
N ASP A 744 41.35 16.18 -10.24
CA ASP A 744 42.15 15.04 -10.75
C ASP A 744 43.61 15.39 -11.17
N ASN A 745 44.14 16.56 -10.82
CA ASN A 745 45.44 17.07 -11.32
C ASN A 745 46.67 16.53 -10.57
N ASP A 746 46.55 15.47 -9.77
CA ASP A 746 47.65 14.90 -8.98
C ASP A 746 47.94 13.48 -9.41
N ASN A 747 49.06 13.31 -10.11
CA ASN A 747 49.46 12.06 -10.73
C ASN A 747 49.79 10.94 -9.71
N ARG A 748 49.77 11.23 -8.40
CA ARG A 748 49.98 10.22 -7.34
C ARG A 748 48.78 9.31 -7.12
N PHE A 749 47.60 9.71 -7.59
CA PHE A 749 46.36 9.03 -7.31
C PHE A 749 45.51 8.81 -8.56
N GLU A 750 44.71 7.75 -8.55
CA GLU A 750 43.73 7.50 -9.58
C GLU A 750 42.46 8.33 -9.35
N LYS A 751 41.63 8.43 -10.39
CA LYS A 751 40.33 9.08 -10.30
C LYS A 751 39.39 8.25 -9.42
N PRO A 752 38.73 8.84 -8.41
CA PRO A 752 37.78 8.14 -7.55
C PRO A 752 36.66 7.48 -8.34
N ARG A 753 36.42 6.20 -8.05
CA ARG A 753 35.25 5.45 -8.55
C ARG A 753 34.66 4.64 -7.41
N MET A 754 33.39 4.31 -7.57
CA MET A 754 32.64 3.51 -6.60
C MET A 754 32.67 2.01 -6.94
N ASP A 755 33.44 1.62 -7.95
CA ASP A 755 33.41 0.27 -8.54
C ASP A 755 34.81 -0.25 -8.93
N ASP A 756 35.87 0.22 -8.29
CA ASP A 756 37.25 -0.21 -8.53
C ASP A 756 37.93 -0.95 -7.39
N GLY A 757 37.25 -1.13 -6.26
CA GLY A 757 37.75 -1.85 -5.10
C GLY A 757 38.76 -1.04 -4.27
N LEU A 758 38.75 0.29 -4.40
CA LEU A 758 39.59 1.20 -3.64
C LEU A 758 38.75 2.15 -2.78
N LEU A 759 39.30 2.61 -1.66
CA LEU A 759 38.80 3.77 -0.91
C LEU A 759 39.78 4.93 -1.01
N GLU A 760 39.22 6.13 -1.09
CA GLU A 760 39.95 7.38 -0.92
C GLU A 760 40.10 7.74 0.56
N VAL A 761 41.32 8.01 1.02
CA VAL A 761 41.60 8.48 2.39
C VAL A 761 41.92 9.97 2.36
N VAL A 762 41.13 10.75 3.10
CA VAL A 762 41.22 12.21 3.10
C VAL A 762 41.25 12.77 4.51
N GLY A 763 42.15 13.74 4.73
CA GLY A 763 42.30 14.47 5.98
C GLY A 763 41.59 15.83 5.96
N VAL A 764 41.02 16.21 7.10
CA VAL A 764 40.45 17.55 7.35
C VAL A 764 41.05 18.17 8.61
N THR A 765 41.26 19.49 8.62
CA THR A 765 41.99 20.21 9.67
C THR A 765 41.08 20.99 10.64
N GLY A 766 39.77 20.73 10.63
CA GLY A 766 38.80 21.37 11.53
C GLY A 766 37.55 21.91 10.82
N VAL A 767 36.62 22.47 11.62
CA VAL A 767 35.28 22.87 11.16
C VAL A 767 35.31 23.93 10.05
N VAL A 768 36.19 24.94 10.15
CA VAL A 768 36.29 26.00 9.13
C VAL A 768 36.74 25.42 7.79
N HIS A 769 37.72 24.50 7.81
CA HIS A 769 38.17 23.82 6.60
C HIS A 769 37.05 22.98 5.99
N MET A 770 36.33 22.21 6.80
CA MET A 770 35.17 21.43 6.34
C MET A 770 34.08 22.32 5.74
N GLY A 771 33.81 23.49 6.32
CA GLY A 771 32.86 24.47 5.76
C GLY A 771 33.31 25.02 4.40
N GLN A 772 34.62 25.25 4.22
CA GLN A 772 35.19 25.64 2.92
C GLN A 772 35.07 24.52 1.89
N VAL A 773 35.23 23.26 2.28
CA VAL A 773 35.01 22.12 1.39
C VAL A 773 33.55 22.00 0.99
N GLN A 774 32.62 22.09 1.95
CA GLN A 774 31.18 22.08 1.65
C GLN A 774 30.76 23.24 0.74
N GLY A 775 31.42 24.39 0.84
CA GLY A 775 31.24 25.54 -0.05
C GLY A 775 31.96 25.45 -1.40
N GLY A 776 32.74 24.39 -1.65
CA GLY A 776 33.50 24.21 -2.89
C GLY A 776 34.71 25.13 -3.04
N LEU A 777 35.18 25.75 -1.95
CA LEU A 777 36.32 26.69 -1.95
C LEU A 777 37.67 25.98 -1.75
N ARG A 778 37.67 24.79 -1.15
CA ARG A 778 38.84 23.94 -0.93
C ARG A 778 38.45 22.47 -1.09
N SER A 779 39.45 21.60 -1.21
CA SER A 779 39.30 20.15 -1.08
C SER A 779 39.93 19.68 0.23
N GLY A 780 39.65 18.44 0.62
CA GLY A 780 40.38 17.78 1.70
C GLY A 780 41.84 17.51 1.34
N ILE A 781 42.63 17.10 2.33
CA ILE A 781 44.03 16.70 2.15
C ILE A 781 44.05 15.24 1.70
N ARG A 782 44.38 14.97 0.44
CA ARG A 782 44.52 13.59 -0.07
C ARG A 782 45.68 12.89 0.61
N ILE A 783 45.40 11.77 1.28
CA ILE A 783 46.39 11.01 2.05
C ILE A 783 46.77 9.72 1.31
N ALA A 784 45.80 8.91 0.93
CA ALA A 784 46.04 7.61 0.31
C ALA A 784 44.85 7.12 -0.54
N GLN A 785 45.10 6.11 -1.37
CA GLN A 785 44.11 5.23 -1.98
C GLN A 785 44.56 3.78 -1.74
N GLY A 786 43.63 2.88 -1.42
CA GLY A 786 43.99 1.49 -1.11
C GLY A 786 42.78 0.57 -0.97
N SER A 787 43.04 -0.72 -0.79
CA SER A 787 42.01 -1.77 -0.72
C SER A 787 41.87 -2.41 0.66
N TYR A 788 42.87 -2.19 1.52
CA TYR A 788 42.90 -2.68 2.89
C TYR A 788 43.45 -1.60 3.80
N PHE A 789 42.81 -1.39 4.95
CA PHE A 789 43.22 -0.37 5.90
C PHE A 789 43.25 -0.94 7.30
N ARG A 790 44.28 -0.60 8.06
CA ARG A 790 44.35 -0.81 9.50
C ARG A 790 44.58 0.53 10.18
N VAL A 791 43.63 0.93 11.00
CA VAL A 791 43.73 2.13 11.85
C VAL A 791 43.89 1.68 13.29
N THR A 792 45.00 2.07 13.93
CA THR A 792 45.21 1.84 15.36
C THR A 792 44.80 3.09 16.11
N LEU A 793 43.81 2.96 16.99
CA LEU A 793 43.35 4.04 17.87
C LEU A 793 44.09 3.96 19.20
N LEU A 794 44.75 5.05 19.60
CA LEU A 794 45.50 5.14 20.85
C LEU A 794 44.64 5.67 22.02
N LYS A 795 43.51 6.29 21.72
CA LYS A 795 42.55 6.87 22.67
C LYS A 795 41.12 6.69 22.17
N PRO A 796 40.09 6.84 23.03
CA PRO A 796 38.71 6.87 22.59
C PRO A 796 38.49 8.00 21.57
N ILE A 797 37.94 7.67 20.40
CA ILE A 797 37.77 8.61 19.28
C ILE A 797 36.33 8.51 18.73
N PRO A 798 35.68 9.64 18.40
CA PRO A 798 34.42 9.62 17.65
C PRO A 798 34.60 8.96 16.28
N VAL A 799 33.72 8.03 15.95
CA VAL A 799 33.64 7.34 14.65
C VAL A 799 32.22 7.44 14.11
N GLN A 800 32.06 7.59 12.80
CA GLN A 800 30.77 7.50 12.13
C GLN A 800 30.90 6.66 10.85
N VAL A 801 29.87 5.88 10.54
CA VAL A 801 29.78 5.12 9.29
C VAL A 801 28.42 5.39 8.66
N ASP A 802 28.40 5.86 7.42
CA ASP A 802 27.19 6.19 6.65
C ASP A 802 26.20 7.10 7.44
N GLY A 803 26.70 7.94 8.35
CA GLY A 803 25.93 8.87 9.16
C GLY A 803 25.47 8.32 10.53
N GLU A 804 25.83 7.09 10.91
CA GLU A 804 25.57 6.51 12.23
C GLU A 804 26.83 6.65 13.11
N PRO A 805 26.82 7.51 14.16
CA PRO A 805 28.00 7.86 14.95
C PRO A 805 28.06 7.16 16.33
N TRP A 806 29.27 6.96 16.86
CA TRP A 806 29.53 6.50 18.22
C TRP A 806 30.93 6.91 18.70
N ILE A 807 31.25 6.67 19.98
CA ILE A 807 32.63 6.77 20.50
C ILE A 807 33.26 5.38 20.46
N GLN A 808 34.33 5.21 19.68
CA GLN A 808 35.08 3.96 19.59
C GLN A 808 36.21 3.96 20.64
N PRO A 809 36.32 2.92 21.48
CA PRO A 809 37.47 2.76 22.40
C PRO A 809 38.81 2.55 21.64
N PRO A 810 39.95 2.69 22.33
CA PRO A 810 41.25 2.31 21.79
C PRO A 810 41.23 0.87 21.26
N GLY A 811 41.95 0.60 20.18
CA GLY A 811 41.92 -0.71 19.52
C GLY A 811 42.25 -0.63 18.04
N GLN A 812 41.92 -1.71 17.30
CA GLN A 812 42.12 -1.77 15.86
C GLN A 812 40.79 -1.62 15.10
N ILE A 813 40.82 -0.79 14.06
CA ILE A 813 39.78 -0.75 13.03
C ILE A 813 40.39 -1.31 11.76
N ILE A 814 39.78 -2.35 11.19
CA ILE A 814 40.17 -2.92 9.90
C ILE A 814 39.07 -2.61 8.90
N ILE A 815 39.44 -2.04 7.75
CA ILE A 815 38.51 -1.74 6.66
C ILE A 815 38.96 -2.52 5.42
N SER A 816 38.04 -3.27 4.82
CA SER A 816 38.31 -4.09 3.64
C SER A 816 37.04 -4.29 2.81
N ALA A 817 37.17 -4.72 1.56
CA ALA A 817 36.03 -4.94 0.68
C ALA A 817 35.05 -5.99 1.25
N ALA A 818 33.75 -5.66 1.26
CA ALA A 818 32.65 -6.54 1.62
C ALA A 818 32.18 -7.30 0.38
N GLY A 819 32.64 -8.54 0.22
CA GLY A 819 32.03 -9.50 -0.72
C GLY A 819 31.81 -8.98 -2.16
N PRO A 820 30.76 -9.44 -2.85
CA PRO A 820 30.47 -9.04 -4.22
C PRO A 820 29.84 -7.65 -4.32
N LYS A 821 30.20 -6.93 -5.39
CA LYS A 821 29.63 -5.62 -5.73
C LYS A 821 28.12 -5.68 -5.84
N VAL A 822 27.46 -4.56 -5.56
CA VAL A 822 26.01 -4.42 -5.73
C VAL A 822 25.71 -3.75 -7.07
N CYS A 823 24.75 -4.29 -7.81
CA CYS A 823 24.21 -3.64 -9.00
C CYS A 823 23.22 -2.54 -8.60
N MET A 824 23.57 -1.29 -8.88
CA MET A 824 22.74 -0.11 -8.64
C MET A 824 22.19 0.43 -9.96
N LEU A 825 21.05 1.13 -9.89
CA LEU A 825 20.47 1.84 -11.03
C LEU A 825 20.81 3.32 -10.95
N LYS A 826 21.40 3.85 -12.02
CA LYS A 826 21.79 5.25 -12.18
C LYS A 826 20.82 5.94 -13.13
N LYS A 827 20.22 7.06 -12.69
CA LYS A 827 19.25 7.80 -13.52
C LYS A 827 19.93 8.31 -14.79
N SER A 828 19.38 7.91 -15.94
CA SER A 828 19.88 8.26 -17.26
C SER A 828 19.83 9.77 -17.49
N LYS A 829 20.83 10.32 -18.19
CA LYS A 829 20.78 11.73 -18.61
C LYS A 829 19.65 11.87 -19.62
N GLN A 830 18.58 12.60 -19.28
CA GLN A 830 17.60 12.99 -20.27
C GLN A 830 18.34 13.75 -21.39
N LYS A 831 18.41 13.15 -22.59
CA LYS A 831 18.74 13.91 -23.79
C LYS A 831 17.68 15.00 -23.87
N GLN A 832 18.05 16.26 -23.66
CA GLN A 832 17.17 17.37 -23.99
C GLN A 832 16.77 17.17 -25.46
N LYS A 833 15.57 16.67 -25.70
CA LYS A 833 14.91 16.86 -26.98
C LYS A 833 14.74 18.37 -27.07
N LYS A 834 15.67 19.04 -27.74
CA LYS A 834 15.44 20.38 -28.28
C LYS A 834 14.07 20.29 -28.94
N THR A 835 13.10 21.00 -28.39
CA THR A 835 11.82 21.27 -29.01
C THR A 835 12.09 22.12 -30.26
N GLY A 836 12.63 21.47 -31.29
CA GLY A 836 12.64 21.99 -32.63
C GLY A 836 11.21 21.92 -33.14
N SER A 837 10.64 23.09 -33.42
CA SER A 837 9.47 23.26 -34.26
C SER A 837 9.62 22.39 -35.51
N LEU A 838 9.00 21.20 -35.52
CA LEU A 838 8.77 20.44 -36.74
C LEU A 838 7.63 21.13 -37.49
N LYS A 839 8.00 22.11 -38.33
CA LYS A 839 7.18 22.43 -39.49
C LYS A 839 7.25 21.22 -40.42
N GLU A 840 6.08 20.69 -40.74
CA GLU A 840 5.88 19.70 -41.78
C GLU A 840 6.61 20.11 -43.07
N THR A 841 7.39 19.19 -43.62
CA THR A 841 7.59 19.15 -45.07
C THR A 841 7.64 17.68 -45.45
N ARG A 842 6.48 17.24 -45.93
CA ARG A 842 6.23 15.92 -46.46
C ARG A 842 6.76 15.91 -47.89
N THR A 843 7.81 15.15 -48.15
CA THR A 843 8.18 14.73 -49.50
C THR A 843 8.44 13.22 -49.44
N GLU A 844 7.49 12.49 -49.99
CA GLU A 844 7.53 11.07 -50.25
C GLU A 844 8.63 10.78 -51.28
N ASN A 845 9.45 9.76 -51.05
CA ASN A 845 10.12 9.00 -52.10
C ASN A 845 10.27 7.55 -51.61
N VAL A 846 9.39 6.70 -52.13
CA VAL A 846 9.44 5.25 -52.01
C VAL A 846 10.34 4.74 -53.14
N SER A 847 11.48 4.14 -52.82
CA SER A 847 12.27 3.36 -53.79
C SER A 847 12.05 1.87 -53.53
N VAL A 848 11.32 1.25 -54.46
CA VAL A 848 11.15 -0.20 -54.61
C VAL A 848 12.47 -0.78 -55.10
N SER A 849 12.99 -1.82 -54.44
CA SER A 849 14.12 -2.61 -54.92
C SER A 849 13.63 -3.92 -55.54
N GLU A 850 13.67 -3.99 -56.87
CA GLU A 850 13.65 -5.24 -57.63
C GLU A 850 15.08 -5.79 -57.76
N ALA A 851 15.23 -7.09 -57.53
CA ALA A 851 16.23 -7.98 -58.14
C ALA A 851 15.70 -9.41 -57.91
N GLY A 852 15.50 -10.30 -58.89
CA GLY A 852 16.04 -10.32 -60.25
C GLY A 852 17.17 -11.34 -60.40
N HIS A 853 17.01 -12.58 -59.91
CA HIS A 853 17.21 -13.84 -60.67
C HIS A 853 16.93 -15.07 -59.80
#